data_AF-A0A662LSP3-F1
#
_entry.id   AF-A0A662LSP3-F1
#
_cell.length_a   1.000
_cell.length_b   1.000
_cell.length_c   1.000
_cell.angle_alpha   90.00
_cell.angle_beta   90.00
_cell.angle_gamma   90.00
#
_symmetry.space_group_name_H-M   'P 1'
#
loop_
_entity.id
_entity.type
_entity.pdbx_description
1 polymer ?
#
loop_
_entity_poly.entity_id
_entity_poly.type
_entity_poly.pdbx_seq_one_letter_code
_entity_poly.pdbx_strand_id
1 'polypeptide(L)'
;MNKIHFKNKKASISLAVLISVLMLTPTFSASFTENTKEIEIINQKVLTQLDYNPVQPFPALPYDVNYIPVEDVALAGEQNDIGYNTDVGDKARRSSTVFIGEPVDQRIPGRGRTGELNPDDGDDIDFYRFTVCKGQVISASLSGSSSYMIQLFDIDGEAVSNGYEVIDSGTHFVSISTEDDSGGSYTFDVQTSGQNDADSGSDAGNSISSALTITPGSYDGYMDYNDVEDWYNFNVNSGMGITVTVEPMEDSDYDIHLYNPSGNLVHSAQYYGDDTLEYPADTSGTWSIKLDMFPGWDESKWPDDYFLYGSGPYELELILGGDVEAPDIPLSQPDITPIAQTFIINDDPQTNRDEYGYMAAIPAANYIENDKHHLSPIIYQGVDDIPTWFTTVDQTTQYLKDDWEDYLQRHEMTPTEYIVKEDPIDAAAEIAIAKWPSADTVVIATDGSSFEDEIEIIADEDATLTSTPTIERYTADDFVDIGGMYAKPMFLGKKWGAVHLIGAGSGFAGDTGFITPRYEGVMEDWWPYPYDHDGIDYDTFYPVSLQGLWFPYVTDTEGLDELQVIKYEGDRYSIPITDTDTSIQVSLSTETESNLIVYLIDPVGNVRRPGVPHYNGGEIKPIHQWNGGHWENDQDEFRRWIIEDHTEFNVEVHNAMIGTWTAIVVPFMNGDGSDVGFSGSYHINLEKRNYNPKRIDAALSAANAAVIASMNHAPLIYVTETEVPSATSNAINQLGASNIIFVNLNGLSSASVDASEELVSMQEIIDYIKKDANSENYITMISLGTGDGYYAPAAMAAAYHVAPVLNIGEAPDAYNTIDKIAAWREYAGDYYHGARSVGHLPQMSEPTDLSSPPSWIKLFIYYLKNDEFPHPGLDLKLEWFGTVAQDIQRMIRDYGLDRDGQEAFLFVSPRDTDIRDVACRALVGNESYAGHIPVETPAFSSAIICRNILYPAVIYANPGRDVVTSQFMNYPDGYTWQANDGNGYPNYATRHDKASFSSRDRFYEGHVIIENLIERYNKGALFSYYSGHGTGGSGISGQYKNMAEDFPLGEMRHENLKDFDWWDAWRGYSGFDNKQTKTCREGGDSAYNSQEPSLYDIVHFKWCDQLFENLHSEVEVWSSCTTGEHLGPIVYLSHGSAMWYGCAGSAYGVQDDLHNSWIFEDVMVRGDSFGASESRYLWMFNRDFTTMDPTTLYGRSSLFQITSGGLTNVKAMYGDPTLTLYAPDWIEPTPLGV
;
A
#
# COMPACT_ATOMS: atom_id res chain seq x y z
N MET A 1 37.26 35.39 16.51
CA MET A 1 36.71 36.75 16.24
C MET A 1 36.78 37.03 14.74
N ASN A 2 35.63 36.80 14.09
CA ASN A 2 35.13 37.37 12.84
C ASN A 2 36.06 37.43 11.64
N LYS A 3 36.11 36.32 10.91
CA LYS A 3 36.07 36.33 9.45
C LYS A 3 35.03 35.31 8.98
N ILE A 4 33.78 35.75 8.86
CA ILE A 4 32.84 35.14 7.92
C ILE A 4 33.19 35.75 6.57
N HIS A 5 33.84 34.96 5.72
CA HIS A 5 33.78 35.13 4.28
C HIS A 5 32.74 34.14 3.78
N PHE A 6 31.77 34.60 3.01
CA PHE A 6 31.22 34.00 1.79
C PHE A 6 29.92 34.73 1.45
N LYS A 7 29.85 35.25 0.22
CA LYS A 7 28.62 35.60 -0.52
C LYS A 7 29.05 35.91 -1.96
N ASN A 8 28.88 34.93 -2.84
CA ASN A 8 28.72 35.02 -4.31
C ASN A 8 29.48 36.13 -5.03
N LYS A 9 30.58 35.80 -5.75
CA LYS A 9 31.16 36.75 -6.72
C LYS A 9 30.95 36.35 -8.19
N LYS A 10 29.66 36.02 -8.47
CA LYS A 10 28.89 35.84 -9.74
C LYS A 10 28.70 34.42 -10.35
N ALA A 11 28.29 33.35 -9.64
CA ALA A 11 28.30 31.93 -10.10
C ALA A 11 29.33 31.68 -11.23
N SER A 12 30.57 31.87 -10.80
CA SER A 12 31.47 32.89 -11.38
C SER A 12 32.50 32.21 -12.24
N ILE A 13 32.52 32.36 -13.56
CA ILE A 13 32.22 33.51 -14.42
C ILE A 13 31.09 33.14 -15.41
N SER A 14 29.87 32.80 -14.95
CA SER A 14 28.70 32.38 -15.74
C SER A 14 28.85 31.01 -16.43
N LEU A 15 28.92 29.89 -15.66
CA LEU A 15 29.23 28.55 -16.19
C LEU A 15 30.34 28.65 -17.27
N ALA A 16 31.47 29.28 -16.91
CA ALA A 16 32.03 30.41 -17.65
C ALA A 16 32.09 30.31 -19.18
N VAL A 17 31.08 30.98 -19.77
CA VAL A 17 30.70 31.08 -21.17
C VAL A 17 30.10 29.78 -21.73
N LEU A 18 29.33 29.01 -20.95
CA LEU A 18 28.66 27.79 -21.41
C LEU A 18 29.64 26.86 -22.14
N ILE A 19 30.80 26.66 -21.49
CA ILE A 19 32.05 26.12 -22.07
C ILE A 19 32.22 26.54 -23.54
N SER A 20 32.23 27.85 -23.64
CA SER A 20 32.75 28.78 -24.62
C SER A 20 32.45 28.47 -26.07
N VAL A 21 31.16 28.36 -26.39
CA VAL A 21 30.70 27.86 -27.69
C VAL A 21 31.05 26.36 -27.69
N LEU A 22 30.12 25.43 -27.46
CA LEU A 22 30.28 24.01 -27.90
C LEU A 22 30.11 23.89 -29.44
N MET A 23 30.70 24.87 -30.11
CA MET A 23 31.45 24.93 -31.38
C MET A 23 30.78 24.65 -32.73
N LEU A 24 29.86 25.57 -33.13
CA LEU A 24 29.73 26.24 -34.47
C LEU A 24 28.33 26.17 -35.18
N THR A 25 27.47 27.17 -34.88
CA THR A 25 26.43 27.84 -35.74
C THR A 25 25.10 27.11 -36.12
N PRO A 26 24.03 27.82 -36.60
CA PRO A 26 23.38 29.08 -36.13
C PRO A 26 21.80 29.10 -36.17
N THR A 27 21.22 30.22 -35.71
CA THR A 27 19.86 30.82 -35.98
C THR A 27 18.60 30.29 -35.27
N PHE A 28 17.54 31.06 -34.90
CA PHE A 28 17.12 32.46 -35.10
C PHE A 28 16.19 32.94 -33.93
N SER A 29 15.82 34.22 -33.97
CA SER A 29 15.31 35.16 -32.95
C SER A 29 13.79 35.22 -32.67
N ALA A 30 13.42 35.83 -31.52
CA ALA A 30 12.41 36.91 -31.28
C ALA A 30 11.60 36.65 -29.98
N SER A 31 10.99 37.58 -29.22
CA SER A 31 11.12 39.02 -28.97
C SER A 31 10.06 39.45 -27.91
N PHE A 32 10.39 40.41 -27.02
CA PHE A 32 9.50 41.28 -26.18
C PHE A 32 8.65 40.61 -25.07
N THR A 33 8.32 41.18 -23.91
CA THR A 33 8.39 42.54 -23.31
C THR A 33 8.26 42.40 -21.78
N GLU A 34 8.99 43.21 -20.99
CA GLU A 34 8.84 43.30 -19.52
C GLU A 34 7.55 44.03 -19.10
N ASN A 35 6.95 43.58 -18.00
CA ASN A 35 6.18 44.42 -17.08
C ASN A 35 6.44 43.95 -15.64
N THR A 36 7.19 44.76 -14.89
CA THR A 36 7.38 44.64 -13.45
C THR A 36 6.17 45.18 -12.69
N LYS A 37 5.70 44.44 -11.69
CA LYS A 37 4.93 44.96 -10.57
C LYS A 37 5.44 44.34 -9.27
N GLU A 38 5.93 45.21 -8.39
CA GLU A 38 6.21 44.94 -6.98
C GLU A 38 4.91 44.62 -6.23
N ILE A 39 4.94 43.61 -5.35
CA ILE A 39 4.06 43.49 -4.19
C ILE A 39 4.91 43.09 -2.97
N GLU A 40 4.65 43.79 -1.87
CA GLU A 40 5.30 43.73 -0.56
C GLU A 40 5.20 42.37 0.14
N ILE A 41 6.31 42.01 0.81
CA ILE A 41 6.46 40.88 1.73
C ILE A 41 5.67 41.16 3.02
N ILE A 42 4.73 40.27 3.36
CA ILE A 42 4.12 40.21 4.70
C ILE A 42 5.00 39.33 5.58
N ASN A 43 5.65 39.95 6.58
CA ASN A 43 6.35 39.26 7.66
C ASN A 43 5.34 38.57 8.58
N GLN A 44 5.38 37.24 8.64
CA GLN A 44 4.67 36.46 9.65
C GLN A 44 5.39 36.58 11.01
N LYS A 45 4.65 36.99 12.03
CA LYS A 45 5.09 37.12 13.41
C LYS A 45 5.19 35.75 14.07
N VAL A 46 6.34 35.51 14.69
CA VAL A 46 6.52 34.56 15.79
C VAL A 46 5.54 34.92 16.91
N LEU A 47 4.74 33.95 17.34
CA LEU A 47 3.95 34.02 18.57
C LEU A 47 4.71 33.31 19.69
N THR A 48 4.76 33.99 20.83
CA THR A 48 5.57 33.73 22.01
C THR A 48 4.86 32.86 23.04
N GLN A 49 5.61 31.98 23.71
CA GLN A 49 5.31 31.45 25.05
C GLN A 49 4.94 32.58 26.02
N LEU A 50 3.93 32.37 26.88
CA LEU A 50 3.80 33.01 28.20
C LEU A 50 2.74 32.28 29.05
N ASP A 51 3.23 31.61 30.09
CA ASP A 51 2.74 31.40 31.46
C ASP A 51 1.26 31.65 31.83
N TYR A 52 0.65 30.56 32.32
CA TYR A 52 0.05 30.34 33.65
C TYR A 52 -0.75 31.47 34.33
N ASN A 53 -2.03 31.16 34.63
CA ASN A 53 -2.90 31.92 35.53
C ASN A 53 -3.71 30.94 36.43
N PRO A 54 -3.53 30.93 37.77
CA PRO A 54 -4.05 29.88 38.66
C PRO A 54 -5.48 30.10 39.19
N VAL A 55 -6.36 30.78 38.45
CA VAL A 55 -7.74 31.03 38.90
C VAL A 55 -8.73 30.86 37.74
N GLN A 56 -8.98 29.62 37.36
CA GLN A 56 -10.15 29.21 36.58
C GLN A 56 -10.64 27.85 37.12
N PRO A 57 -11.96 27.65 37.29
CA PRO A 57 -12.52 26.33 37.57
C PRO A 57 -12.13 25.37 36.43
N PHE A 58 -11.90 24.11 36.79
CA PHE A 58 -11.42 23.07 35.89
C PHE A 58 -12.45 22.82 34.78
N PRO A 59 -12.16 23.09 33.49
CA PRO A 59 -12.87 22.39 32.43
C PRO A 59 -12.40 20.92 32.43
N ALA A 60 -13.30 20.01 32.11
CA ALA A 60 -12.93 18.65 31.72
C ALA A 60 -11.84 18.74 30.65
N LEU A 61 -10.74 18.02 30.85
CA LEU A 61 -9.77 17.85 29.79
C LEU A 61 -10.45 16.98 28.73
N PRO A 62 -10.40 17.33 27.44
CA PRO A 62 -10.78 16.42 26.37
C PRO A 62 -10.00 15.10 26.49
N TYR A 63 -10.54 14.03 25.92
CA TYR A 63 -9.95 12.69 25.77
C TYR A 63 -8.43 12.66 25.45
N ASP A 64 -7.89 13.74 24.90
CA ASP A 64 -6.54 13.79 24.31
C ASP A 64 -5.49 14.58 25.13
N VAL A 65 -5.75 14.92 26.40
CA VAL A 65 -4.78 15.71 27.19
C VAL A 65 -4.48 15.08 28.56
N ASN A 66 -3.77 13.94 28.55
CA ASN A 66 -3.00 13.57 29.73
C ASN A 66 -1.85 14.58 29.90
N TYR A 67 -1.84 15.29 31.02
CA TYR A 67 -0.69 16.12 31.38
C TYR A 67 0.51 15.21 31.65
N ILE A 68 1.41 15.08 30.67
CA ILE A 68 2.73 14.50 30.87
C ILE A 68 3.59 15.57 31.57
N PRO A 69 4.06 15.37 32.81
CA PRO A 69 4.89 16.35 33.49
C PRO A 69 6.18 16.62 32.69
N VAL A 70 6.39 17.86 32.23
CA VAL A 70 7.59 18.27 31.47
C VAL A 70 8.68 18.84 32.40
N GLU A 71 8.52 18.77 33.72
CA GLU A 71 9.55 19.22 34.67
C GLU A 71 10.39 18.04 35.16
N ASP A 72 11.71 18.20 35.15
CA ASP A 72 12.69 17.39 35.89
C ASP A 72 12.32 17.40 37.38
N VAL A 73 11.38 16.55 37.77
CA VAL A 73 11.21 16.16 39.16
C VAL A 73 12.38 15.22 39.46
N ALA A 74 13.12 15.48 40.53
CA ALA A 74 14.16 14.57 40.98
C ALA A 74 13.49 13.29 41.46
N LEU A 75 13.28 12.34 40.54
CA LEU A 75 12.61 11.08 40.81
C LEU A 75 13.59 10.14 41.50
N ALA A 76 13.14 9.54 42.60
CA ALA A 76 13.92 8.58 43.38
C ALA A 76 13.84 7.19 42.75
N GLY A 77 14.83 6.81 41.93
CA GLY A 77 14.95 5.43 41.43
C GLY A 77 13.76 4.94 40.57
N GLU A 78 13.62 3.61 40.46
CA GLU A 78 12.50 2.92 39.82
C GLU A 78 11.36 2.74 40.85
N GLN A 79 10.30 3.55 40.76
CA GLN A 79 9.03 3.35 41.47
C GLN A 79 8.00 2.73 40.53
N ASN A 80 7.07 1.94 41.06
CA ASN A 80 5.98 1.35 40.29
C ASN A 80 4.66 1.53 41.04
N ASP A 81 4.02 2.66 40.78
CA ASP A 81 2.71 2.96 41.33
C ASP A 81 1.62 2.45 40.37
N ILE A 82 0.87 1.47 40.87
CA ILE A 82 -0.27 0.82 40.21
C ILE A 82 -0.02 0.33 38.77
N GLY A 83 1.23 0.00 38.43
CA GLY A 83 1.61 -0.52 37.11
C GLY A 83 2.22 0.51 36.15
N TYR A 84 2.31 1.79 36.52
CA TYR A 84 2.81 2.85 35.61
C TYR A 84 4.34 2.93 35.49
N ASN A 85 5.12 2.12 36.22
CA ASN A 85 6.60 2.16 36.24
C ASN A 85 7.22 3.55 36.53
N THR A 86 6.44 4.43 37.17
CA THR A 86 6.87 5.73 37.66
C THR A 86 6.12 6.07 38.96
N ASP A 87 6.62 7.09 39.67
CA ASP A 87 5.90 7.86 40.69
C ASP A 87 4.63 8.50 40.10
N VAL A 88 3.51 8.47 40.83
CA VAL A 88 2.27 9.17 40.49
C VAL A 88 2.18 10.55 41.16
N GLY A 89 2.21 11.61 40.34
CA GLY A 89 2.41 12.97 40.84
C GLY A 89 1.50 13.44 41.98
N ASP A 90 2.08 14.27 42.85
CA ASP A 90 1.54 14.87 44.09
C ASP A 90 0.20 15.68 44.04
N LYS A 91 -0.47 15.78 42.89
CA LYS A 91 -1.60 16.72 42.65
C LYS A 91 -2.64 16.12 41.72
N ALA A 92 -3.90 16.52 41.90
CA ALA A 92 -5.02 16.18 41.02
C ALA A 92 -4.72 16.33 39.51
N ARG A 93 -4.05 17.42 39.09
CA ARG A 93 -3.70 17.65 37.67
C ARG A 93 -2.59 16.73 37.13
N ARG A 94 -1.86 16.05 38.00
CA ARG A 94 -0.76 15.13 37.68
C ARG A 94 -1.12 13.68 38.04
N SER A 95 -2.38 13.44 38.38
CA SER A 95 -2.84 12.14 38.85
C SER A 95 -2.99 11.15 37.70
N SER A 96 -2.60 9.91 37.96
CA SER A 96 -2.80 8.78 37.07
C SER A 96 -4.14 8.10 37.33
N THR A 97 -4.71 7.50 36.30
CA THR A 97 -6.00 6.82 36.39
C THR A 97 -5.88 5.51 37.17
N VAL A 98 -6.85 5.24 38.04
CA VAL A 98 -7.12 3.91 38.61
C VAL A 98 -8.43 3.44 37.99
N PHE A 99 -8.37 2.39 37.19
CA PHE A 99 -9.56 1.78 36.60
C PHE A 99 -10.27 0.95 37.67
N ILE A 100 -11.36 1.51 38.20
CA ILE A 100 -12.19 0.88 39.21
C ILE A 100 -13.35 0.13 38.51
N GLY A 101 -13.65 -1.08 38.97
CA GLY A 101 -14.59 -1.98 38.28
C GLY A 101 -13.89 -2.99 37.36
N GLU A 102 -12.60 -2.84 37.10
CA GLU A 102 -11.79 -3.82 36.37
C GLU A 102 -11.06 -4.81 37.32
N PRO A 103 -10.67 -6.01 36.84
CA PRO A 103 -9.91 -6.95 37.67
C PRO A 103 -8.52 -6.42 38.02
N VAL A 104 -8.11 -6.55 39.28
CA VAL A 104 -6.79 -6.09 39.74
C VAL A 104 -5.65 -6.90 39.13
N ASP A 105 -4.72 -6.23 38.44
CA ASP A 105 -3.44 -6.77 37.96
C ASP A 105 -2.33 -5.74 38.18
N GLN A 106 -1.30 -6.08 38.96
CA GLN A 106 -0.20 -5.16 39.29
C GLN A 106 0.74 -4.87 38.11
N ARG A 107 0.64 -5.64 37.01
CA ARG A 107 1.48 -5.47 35.83
C ARG A 107 0.90 -4.49 34.82
N ILE A 108 -0.40 -4.22 34.90
CA ILE A 108 -1.11 -3.36 33.93
C ILE A 108 -1.27 -1.96 34.53
N PRO A 109 -0.82 -0.90 33.82
CA PRO A 109 -1.02 0.47 34.24
C PRO A 109 -2.50 0.77 34.58
N GLY A 110 -2.73 1.30 35.78
CA GLY A 110 -4.08 1.68 36.26
C GLY A 110 -4.90 0.55 36.88
N ARG A 111 -4.50 -0.72 36.73
CA ARG A 111 -5.16 -1.88 37.36
C ARG A 111 -4.44 -2.39 38.61
N GLY A 112 -3.25 -1.86 38.89
CA GLY A 112 -2.53 -2.11 40.13
C GLY A 112 -3.21 -1.47 41.35
N ARG A 113 -2.75 -1.85 42.55
CA ARG A 113 -3.29 -1.42 43.84
C ARG A 113 -2.20 -1.16 44.88
N THR A 114 -0.93 -1.29 44.48
CA THR A 114 0.24 -0.99 45.30
C THR A 114 0.98 0.22 44.75
N GLY A 115 1.53 1.04 45.65
CA GLY A 115 2.44 2.13 45.31
C GLY A 115 3.48 2.33 46.41
N GLU A 116 4.38 3.28 46.23
CA GLU A 116 5.50 3.55 47.15
C GLU A 116 5.74 5.04 47.32
N LEU A 117 5.77 5.50 48.58
CA LEU A 117 6.19 6.86 48.92
C LEU A 117 7.65 6.89 49.36
N ASN A 118 8.43 7.86 48.86
CA ASN A 118 9.77 8.17 49.34
C ASN A 118 9.92 9.64 49.78
N PRO A 119 9.48 9.98 51.02
CA PRO A 119 9.49 11.36 51.51
C PRO A 119 10.90 11.97 51.61
N ASP A 120 11.94 11.15 51.75
CA ASP A 120 13.33 11.59 51.81
C ASP A 120 13.80 12.23 50.49
N ASP A 121 13.18 11.86 49.37
CA ASP A 121 13.43 12.39 48.04
C ASP A 121 12.32 13.35 47.54
N GLY A 122 11.39 13.71 48.42
CA GLY A 122 10.34 14.72 48.14
C GLY A 122 9.02 14.15 47.62
N ASP A 123 8.86 12.83 47.65
CA ASP A 123 7.63 12.10 47.35
C ASP A 123 6.92 11.72 48.66
N ASP A 124 6.11 12.65 49.18
CA ASP A 124 5.35 12.50 50.43
C ASP A 124 3.84 12.29 50.21
N ILE A 125 3.38 12.32 48.96
CA ILE A 125 1.99 12.17 48.56
C ILE A 125 1.84 11.68 47.12
N ASP A 126 0.98 10.68 46.97
CA ASP A 126 0.52 10.17 45.68
C ASP A 126 -0.91 10.61 45.42
N PHE A 127 -1.21 10.98 44.18
CA PHE A 127 -2.56 11.38 43.77
C PHE A 127 -3.03 10.53 42.58
N TYR A 128 -4.20 9.92 42.73
CA TYR A 128 -4.85 9.12 41.70
C TYR A 128 -6.22 9.70 41.35
N ARG A 129 -6.69 9.42 40.13
CA ARG A 129 -8.05 9.75 39.68
C ARG A 129 -8.80 8.50 39.27
N PHE A 130 -10.12 8.54 39.34
CA PHE A 130 -11.01 7.46 38.91
C PHE A 130 -12.38 8.05 38.56
N THR A 131 -13.16 7.38 37.73
CA THR A 131 -14.48 7.85 37.31
C THR A 131 -15.58 7.15 38.08
N VAL A 132 -16.67 7.86 38.39
CA VAL A 132 -17.80 7.32 39.17
C VAL A 132 -19.12 7.86 38.64
N CYS A 133 -20.15 7.02 38.64
CA CYS A 133 -21.50 7.38 38.22
C CYS A 133 -22.33 7.95 39.37
N LYS A 134 -23.24 8.87 39.04
CA LYS A 134 -24.20 9.48 39.96
C LYS A 134 -25.04 8.42 40.67
N GLY A 135 -25.11 8.55 42.01
CA GLY A 135 -25.83 7.63 42.89
C GLY A 135 -25.00 6.45 43.39
N GLN A 136 -23.81 6.19 42.83
CA GLN A 136 -22.90 5.19 43.39
C GLN A 136 -22.27 5.66 44.70
N VAL A 137 -21.89 4.72 45.56
CA VAL A 137 -21.20 4.99 46.82
C VAL A 137 -19.73 4.61 46.72
N ILE A 138 -18.83 5.57 46.96
CA ILE A 138 -17.39 5.38 46.95
C ILE A 138 -16.91 4.85 48.30
N SER A 139 -16.15 3.76 48.28
CA SER A 139 -15.45 3.24 49.44
C SER A 139 -13.96 3.08 49.17
N ALA A 140 -13.13 3.41 50.15
CA ALA A 140 -11.67 3.31 50.03
C ALA A 140 -11.04 2.57 51.21
N SER A 141 -9.99 1.80 50.94
CA SER A 141 -9.20 1.08 51.95
C SER A 141 -7.71 1.32 51.75
N LEU A 142 -6.94 1.27 52.83
CA LEU A 142 -5.50 1.48 52.83
C LEU A 142 -4.82 0.54 53.84
N SER A 143 -3.68 -0.01 53.44
CA SER A 143 -2.77 -0.77 54.29
C SER A 143 -1.33 -0.53 53.86
N GLY A 144 -0.35 -0.67 54.75
CA GLY A 144 1.06 -0.45 54.39
C GLY A 144 2.01 -0.71 55.53
N SER A 145 3.32 -0.64 55.26
CA SER A 145 4.38 -0.85 56.26
C SER A 145 4.57 0.31 57.24
N SER A 146 4.02 1.48 56.91
CA SER A 146 4.16 2.74 57.65
C SER A 146 2.77 3.35 57.96
N SER A 147 2.74 4.51 58.63
CA SER A 147 1.47 5.20 58.95
C SER A 147 1.07 6.11 57.78
N TYR A 148 0.24 5.59 56.88
CA TYR A 148 -0.28 6.32 55.72
C TYR A 148 -1.72 6.83 55.94
N MET A 149 -2.07 7.92 55.28
CA MET A 149 -3.43 8.49 55.23
C MET A 149 -4.00 8.34 53.83
N ILE A 150 -5.29 7.99 53.73
CA ILE A 150 -6.06 8.02 52.48
C ILE A 150 -7.14 9.10 52.57
N GLN A 151 -7.26 9.93 51.53
CA GLN A 151 -8.27 10.98 51.44
C GLN A 151 -8.96 10.94 50.08
N LEU A 152 -10.30 11.00 50.08
CA LEU A 152 -11.12 11.05 48.87
C LEU A 152 -11.51 12.49 48.55
N PHE A 153 -11.64 12.79 47.26
CA PHE A 153 -12.07 14.09 46.75
C PHE A 153 -13.16 13.92 45.68
N ASP A 154 -14.10 14.85 45.63
CA ASP A 154 -15.13 14.94 44.59
C ASP A 154 -14.62 15.61 43.30
N ILE A 155 -15.52 15.78 42.32
CA ILE A 155 -15.24 16.39 41.02
C ILE A 155 -14.75 17.84 41.09
N ASP A 156 -15.08 18.56 42.17
CA ASP A 156 -14.65 19.93 42.43
C ASP A 156 -13.28 19.98 43.16
N GLY A 157 -12.74 18.80 43.53
CA GLY A 157 -11.51 18.66 44.30
C GLY A 157 -11.71 18.90 45.81
N GLU A 158 -12.94 18.83 46.32
CA GLU A 158 -13.25 18.99 47.74
C GLU A 158 -13.25 17.64 48.46
N ALA A 159 -12.72 17.62 49.69
CA ALA A 159 -12.56 16.38 50.43
C ALA A 159 -13.90 15.78 50.89
N VAL A 160 -14.10 14.48 50.63
CA VAL A 160 -15.30 13.72 51.01
C VAL A 160 -14.98 12.56 51.95
N SER A 161 -15.99 12.06 52.66
CA SER A 161 -15.84 10.94 53.58
C SER A 161 -15.90 9.59 52.86
N ASN A 162 -15.18 8.58 53.35
CA ASN A 162 -15.37 7.20 52.94
C ASN A 162 -16.84 6.76 53.12
N GLY A 163 -17.48 6.22 52.08
CA GLY A 163 -18.92 5.99 51.99
C GLY A 163 -19.72 7.19 51.45
N TYR A 164 -19.09 8.06 50.66
CA TYR A 164 -19.74 9.18 49.98
C TYR A 164 -20.63 8.70 48.83
N GLU A 165 -21.88 9.16 48.79
CA GLU A 165 -22.82 8.95 47.68
C GLU A 165 -22.61 10.06 46.64
N VAL A 166 -22.27 9.68 45.41
CA VAL A 166 -21.89 10.59 44.33
C VAL A 166 -23.11 11.35 43.83
N ILE A 167 -22.96 12.68 43.70
CA ILE A 167 -24.03 13.60 43.31
C ILE A 167 -24.06 13.83 41.80
N ASP A 168 -22.88 13.94 41.19
CA ASP A 168 -22.68 14.21 39.77
C ASP A 168 -21.63 13.22 39.23
N SER A 169 -21.91 12.63 38.07
CA SER A 169 -20.98 11.72 37.40
C SER A 169 -19.71 12.44 36.99
N GLY A 170 -18.57 11.74 37.02
CA GLY A 170 -17.30 12.26 36.53
C GLY A 170 -16.08 11.87 37.35
N THR A 171 -14.98 12.58 37.10
CA THR A 171 -13.66 12.28 37.68
C THR A 171 -13.56 12.67 39.14
N HIS A 172 -13.36 11.68 39.99
CA HIS A 172 -13.06 11.81 41.41
C HIS A 172 -11.58 11.51 41.68
N PHE A 173 -11.11 11.81 42.88
CA PHE A 173 -9.69 11.61 43.22
C PHE A 173 -9.48 10.94 44.57
N VAL A 174 -8.34 10.28 44.70
CA VAL A 174 -7.84 9.73 45.97
C VAL A 174 -6.38 10.12 46.14
N SER A 175 -6.02 10.59 47.33
CA SER A 175 -4.62 10.85 47.70
C SER A 175 -4.16 9.92 48.80
N ILE A 176 -2.89 9.52 48.74
CA ILE A 176 -2.23 8.71 49.75
C ILE A 176 -1.00 9.47 50.22
N SER A 177 -0.89 9.76 51.51
CA SER A 177 0.21 10.55 52.07
C SER A 177 0.77 9.95 53.34
N THR A 178 2.00 10.30 53.69
CA THR A 178 2.64 9.87 54.94
C THR A 178 2.20 10.72 56.15
N GLU A 179 1.96 10.11 57.31
CA GLU A 179 1.60 10.83 58.54
C GLU A 179 2.81 11.33 59.35
N ASP A 180 4.00 10.75 59.13
CA ASP A 180 5.19 10.97 59.96
C ASP A 180 6.51 11.03 59.18
N ASP A 181 6.44 11.41 57.90
CA ASP A 181 7.58 11.49 56.96
C ASP A 181 8.29 10.13 56.76
N SER A 182 7.61 9.01 57.05
CA SER A 182 8.14 7.67 56.82
C SER A 182 7.71 7.12 55.45
N GLY A 183 8.69 6.68 54.65
CA GLY A 183 8.47 6.09 53.33
C GLY A 183 8.18 4.58 53.35
N GLY A 184 7.99 4.02 52.16
CA GLY A 184 7.79 2.60 51.88
C GLY A 184 6.52 2.31 51.07
N SER A 185 6.27 1.03 50.83
CA SER A 185 5.13 0.59 50.02
C SER A 185 3.80 0.60 50.78
N TYR A 186 2.73 0.95 50.09
CA TYR A 186 1.35 0.82 50.53
C TYR A 186 0.53 -0.01 49.54
N THR A 187 -0.66 -0.40 49.99
CA THR A 187 -1.71 -1.03 49.18
C THR A 187 -3.01 -0.34 49.48
N PHE A 188 -3.70 0.13 48.45
CA PHE A 188 -5.00 0.76 48.57
C PHE A 188 -6.02 0.11 47.65
N ASP A 189 -7.30 0.33 47.90
CA ASP A 189 -8.34 -0.03 46.95
C ASP A 189 -9.45 1.02 47.00
N VAL A 190 -10.02 1.32 45.84
CA VAL A 190 -11.19 2.18 45.67
C VAL A 190 -12.25 1.34 44.97
N GLN A 191 -13.43 1.25 45.59
CA GLN A 191 -14.55 0.45 45.10
C GLN A 191 -15.82 1.29 45.08
N THR A 192 -16.64 1.10 44.06
CA THR A 192 -17.98 1.64 43.93
C THR A 192 -19.02 0.58 44.23
N SER A 193 -20.21 1.01 44.64
CA SER A 193 -21.36 0.12 44.81
C SER A 193 -22.67 0.88 44.59
N GLY A 194 -23.71 0.15 44.18
CA GLY A 194 -25.06 0.68 43.97
C GLY A 194 -25.26 1.22 42.56
N GLN A 195 -25.49 0.33 41.59
CA GLN A 195 -25.91 0.69 40.24
C GLN A 195 -27.17 1.57 40.24
N ASN A 196 -27.22 2.53 39.33
CA ASN A 196 -28.26 3.54 39.28
C ASN A 196 -28.51 4.06 37.84
N ASP A 197 -28.53 3.16 36.87
CA ASP A 197 -28.64 3.57 35.47
C ASP A 197 -29.97 4.26 35.22
N ALA A 198 -29.92 5.39 34.54
CA ALA A 198 -31.06 6.28 34.31
C ALA A 198 -31.84 6.65 35.58
N ASP A 199 -31.15 6.85 36.71
CA ASP A 199 -31.72 7.15 38.03
C ASP A 199 -32.74 6.10 38.53
N SER A 200 -32.60 4.85 38.07
CA SER A 200 -33.55 3.77 38.39
C SER A 200 -33.32 3.11 39.75
N GLY A 201 -32.14 3.29 40.35
CA GLY A 201 -31.66 2.56 41.52
C GLY A 201 -31.31 1.09 41.27
N SER A 202 -31.11 0.71 40.01
CA SER A 202 -30.69 -0.62 39.56
C SER A 202 -29.86 -0.54 38.27
N ASP A 203 -29.28 -1.69 37.90
CA ASP A 203 -28.68 -1.98 36.59
C ASP A 203 -29.74 -1.90 35.45
N ALA A 204 -29.37 -1.42 34.24
CA ALA A 204 -30.25 -1.43 33.06
C ALA A 204 -30.42 -2.83 32.43
N GLY A 205 -29.56 -3.77 32.82
CA GLY A 205 -29.70 -5.20 32.66
C GLY A 205 -29.06 -5.72 31.39
N ASN A 206 -28.45 -6.90 31.48
CA ASN A 206 -27.62 -7.51 30.43
C ASN A 206 -28.42 -8.31 29.37
N SER A 207 -29.67 -7.92 29.05
CA SER A 207 -30.45 -8.55 27.98
C SER A 207 -31.64 -7.71 27.52
N ILE A 208 -32.08 -7.91 26.27
CA ILE A 208 -33.30 -7.28 25.75
C ILE A 208 -34.55 -7.53 26.62
N SER A 209 -34.59 -8.65 27.34
CA SER A 209 -35.72 -9.03 28.20
C SER A 209 -35.72 -8.35 29.57
N SER A 210 -34.56 -7.87 30.01
CA SER A 210 -34.34 -7.13 31.25
C SER A 210 -34.22 -5.63 31.04
N ALA A 211 -34.26 -5.17 29.78
CA ALA A 211 -34.03 -3.79 29.39
C ALA A 211 -34.84 -2.77 30.23
N LEU A 212 -34.16 -1.71 30.65
CA LEU A 212 -34.73 -0.62 31.42
C LEU A 212 -35.53 0.36 30.54
N THR A 213 -36.77 0.64 30.92
CA THR A 213 -37.62 1.57 30.16
C THR A 213 -37.25 3.03 30.44
N ILE A 214 -36.92 3.78 29.39
CA ILE A 214 -36.58 5.21 29.44
C ILE A 214 -37.56 6.05 28.60
N THR A 215 -37.48 7.37 28.77
CA THR A 215 -38.17 8.38 27.95
C THR A 215 -37.14 9.25 27.24
N PRO A 216 -37.50 10.12 26.29
CA PRO A 216 -36.52 11.05 25.72
C PRO A 216 -35.88 11.95 26.80
N GLY A 217 -34.55 12.08 26.78
CA GLY A 217 -33.74 12.78 27.77
C GLY A 217 -32.31 12.24 27.85
N SER A 218 -31.51 12.82 28.74
CA SER A 218 -30.13 12.39 29.04
C SER A 218 -30.08 11.62 30.36
N TYR A 219 -29.27 10.56 30.39
CA TYR A 219 -29.20 9.59 31.49
C TYR A 219 -27.76 9.15 31.73
N ASP A 220 -27.34 9.12 32.99
CA ASP A 220 -26.08 8.47 33.37
C ASP A 220 -26.28 6.95 33.48
N GLY A 221 -25.29 6.19 33.03
CA GLY A 221 -25.18 4.74 33.26
C GLY A 221 -23.76 4.35 33.66
N TYR A 222 -23.55 3.10 34.07
CA TYR A 222 -22.24 2.59 34.46
C TYR A 222 -22.11 1.11 34.15
N MET A 223 -21.05 0.75 33.42
CA MET A 223 -20.71 -0.64 33.14
C MET A 223 -19.33 -1.00 33.74
N ASP A 224 -19.09 -2.28 34.03
CA ASP A 224 -17.83 -2.79 34.58
C ASP A 224 -17.54 -4.24 34.17
N TYR A 225 -16.51 -4.87 34.75
CA TYR A 225 -16.15 -6.27 34.44
C TYR A 225 -17.30 -7.29 34.62
N ASN A 226 -18.22 -7.06 35.57
CA ASN A 226 -19.35 -7.94 35.84
C ASN A 226 -20.64 -7.47 35.15
N ASP A 227 -20.61 -6.30 34.51
CA ASP A 227 -21.75 -5.64 33.89
C ASP A 227 -21.34 -5.11 32.53
N VAL A 228 -21.41 -5.99 31.53
CA VAL A 228 -20.74 -5.81 30.23
C VAL A 228 -21.67 -5.33 29.12
N GLU A 229 -22.99 -5.29 29.40
CA GLU A 229 -24.00 -4.78 28.49
C GLU A 229 -25.12 -4.07 29.24
N ASP A 230 -25.51 -2.89 28.76
CA ASP A 230 -26.67 -2.16 29.25
C ASP A 230 -27.78 -2.11 28.20
N TRP A 231 -28.99 -2.52 28.57
CA TRP A 231 -30.14 -2.55 27.66
C TRP A 231 -31.22 -1.56 28.08
N TYR A 232 -31.66 -0.74 27.13
CA TYR A 232 -32.76 0.21 27.31
C TYR A 232 -33.91 -0.07 26.35
N ASN A 233 -35.12 0.38 26.69
CA ASN A 233 -36.25 0.39 25.76
C ASN A 233 -37.12 1.65 25.88
N PHE A 234 -37.73 2.02 24.75
CA PHE A 234 -38.58 3.21 24.65
C PHE A 234 -39.66 3.00 23.60
N ASN A 235 -40.71 3.84 23.62
CA ASN A 235 -41.78 3.78 22.64
C ASN A 235 -41.66 4.92 21.63
N VAL A 236 -41.73 4.59 20.35
CA VAL A 236 -41.67 5.53 19.22
C VAL A 236 -42.79 5.24 18.23
N ASN A 237 -43.24 6.28 17.50
CA ASN A 237 -44.20 6.12 16.42
C ASN A 237 -43.48 6.06 15.08
N SER A 238 -44.00 5.24 14.15
CA SER A 238 -43.56 5.22 12.76
C SER A 238 -43.53 6.63 12.17
N GLY A 239 -42.42 6.97 11.51
CA GLY A 239 -42.13 8.27 10.91
C GLY A 239 -41.49 9.30 11.84
N MET A 240 -41.17 8.95 13.10
CA MET A 240 -40.34 9.80 13.97
C MET A 240 -38.87 9.45 13.83
N GLY A 241 -37.98 10.45 13.87
CA GLY A 241 -36.56 10.22 14.03
C GLY A 241 -36.22 9.67 15.43
N ILE A 242 -35.23 8.80 15.48
CA ILE A 242 -34.56 8.33 16.70
C ILE A 242 -33.12 8.83 16.59
N THR A 243 -32.66 9.56 17.59
CA THR A 243 -31.23 9.89 17.77
C THR A 243 -30.82 9.35 19.13
N VAL A 244 -29.76 8.56 19.15
CA VAL A 244 -29.14 8.02 20.35
C VAL A 244 -27.68 8.46 20.36
N THR A 245 -27.25 9.11 21.43
CA THR A 245 -25.84 9.48 21.63
C THR A 245 -25.35 8.83 22.91
N VAL A 246 -24.14 8.28 22.87
CA VAL A 246 -23.44 7.77 24.05
C VAL A 246 -22.08 8.44 24.15
N GLU A 247 -21.81 9.04 25.30
CA GLU A 247 -20.55 9.72 25.62
C GLU A 247 -19.91 8.99 26.80
N PRO A 248 -18.82 8.23 26.61
CA PRO A 248 -18.10 7.63 27.73
C PRO A 248 -17.44 8.75 28.57
N MET A 249 -17.37 8.56 29.89
CA MET A 249 -16.71 9.52 30.80
C MET A 249 -15.33 9.05 31.27
N GLU A 250 -14.92 7.86 30.84
CA GLU A 250 -13.62 7.22 31.06
C GLU A 250 -13.02 6.82 29.70
N ASP A 251 -11.75 6.41 29.68
CA ASP A 251 -11.05 5.88 28.48
C ASP A 251 -11.57 4.47 28.08
N SER A 252 -12.89 4.29 28.08
CA SER A 252 -13.64 3.11 27.60
C SER A 252 -14.42 3.48 26.35
N ASP A 253 -14.88 2.45 25.62
CA ASP A 253 -15.66 2.61 24.39
C ASP A 253 -16.97 1.83 24.52
N TYR A 254 -18.09 2.48 24.18
CA TYR A 254 -19.44 1.93 24.32
C TYR A 254 -20.20 2.04 23.00
N ASP A 255 -20.50 0.90 22.39
CA ASP A 255 -21.12 0.81 21.08
C ASP A 255 -22.65 0.85 21.16
N ILE A 256 -23.31 1.51 20.20
CA ILE A 256 -24.77 1.60 20.15
C ILE A 256 -25.34 0.58 19.16
N HIS A 257 -26.28 -0.25 19.60
CA HIS A 257 -27.06 -1.15 18.72
C HIS A 257 -28.56 -0.91 18.87
N LEU A 258 -29.25 -0.64 17.76
CA LEU A 258 -30.67 -0.34 17.73
C LEU A 258 -31.51 -1.52 17.22
N TYR A 259 -32.45 -1.98 18.05
CA TYR A 259 -33.36 -3.06 17.75
C TYR A 259 -34.78 -2.56 17.54
N ASN A 260 -35.42 -3.05 16.47
CA ASN A 260 -36.82 -2.76 16.19
C ASN A 260 -37.78 -3.54 17.11
N PRO A 261 -39.10 -3.26 17.09
CA PRO A 261 -40.07 -3.94 17.95
C PRO A 261 -40.26 -5.44 17.70
N SER A 262 -39.67 -5.99 16.63
CA SER A 262 -39.63 -7.44 16.38
C SER A 262 -38.42 -8.10 17.03
N GLY A 263 -37.49 -7.32 17.59
CA GLY A 263 -36.24 -7.79 18.18
C GLY A 263 -35.11 -7.98 17.17
N ASN A 264 -35.21 -7.40 15.97
CA ASN A 264 -34.14 -7.45 14.98
C ASN A 264 -33.25 -6.21 15.11
N LEU A 265 -31.94 -6.40 15.08
CA LEU A 265 -30.97 -5.32 14.88
C LEU A 265 -31.27 -4.63 13.54
N VAL A 266 -31.31 -3.30 13.51
CA VAL A 266 -31.54 -2.54 12.28
C VAL A 266 -30.46 -1.51 11.98
N HIS A 267 -29.68 -1.11 12.98
CA HIS A 267 -28.56 -0.20 12.82
C HIS A 267 -27.65 -0.25 14.06
N SER A 268 -26.38 0.12 13.88
CA SER A 268 -25.39 0.26 14.94
C SER A 268 -24.47 1.45 14.65
N ALA A 269 -23.98 2.11 15.70
CA ALA A 269 -22.88 3.07 15.67
C ALA A 269 -21.76 2.50 16.55
N GLN A 270 -20.53 2.54 16.04
CA GLN A 270 -19.39 1.88 16.66
C GLN A 270 -18.11 2.71 16.50
N TYR A 271 -18.18 4.03 16.63
CA TYR A 271 -16.99 4.89 16.61
C TYR A 271 -16.24 4.78 17.93
N TYR A 272 -14.90 4.72 17.91
CA TYR A 272 -14.13 4.67 19.16
C TYR A 272 -14.15 6.02 19.89
N GLY A 273 -15.01 6.15 20.90
CA GLY A 273 -15.27 7.40 21.64
C GLY A 273 -16.76 7.75 21.69
N ASP A 274 -17.08 9.02 21.41
CA ASP A 274 -18.48 9.48 21.40
C ASP A 274 -19.21 8.91 20.18
N ASP A 275 -20.29 8.18 20.43
CA ASP A 275 -21.06 7.52 19.38
C ASP A 275 -22.41 8.20 19.19
N THR A 276 -22.84 8.35 17.93
CA THR A 276 -24.16 8.89 17.60
C THR A 276 -24.83 8.06 16.52
N LEU A 277 -26.01 7.55 16.83
CA LEU A 277 -26.85 6.75 15.95
C LEU A 277 -28.12 7.53 15.58
N GLU A 278 -28.39 7.64 14.28
CA GLU A 278 -29.63 8.20 13.75
C GLU A 278 -30.43 7.15 12.98
N TYR A 279 -31.75 7.11 13.20
CA TYR A 279 -32.63 6.17 12.47
C TYR A 279 -34.07 6.68 12.35
N PRO A 280 -34.67 6.69 11.14
CA PRO A 280 -36.09 6.98 10.98
C PRO A 280 -36.94 5.76 11.34
N ALA A 281 -37.68 5.81 12.45
CA ALA A 281 -38.51 4.69 12.90
C ALA A 281 -39.52 4.27 11.80
N ASP A 282 -39.35 3.08 11.25
CA ASP A 282 -40.20 2.55 10.18
C ASP A 282 -41.52 1.97 10.72
N THR A 283 -41.52 1.52 11.97
CA THR A 283 -42.65 0.92 12.66
C THR A 283 -42.91 1.51 14.05
N SER A 284 -44.19 1.62 14.42
CA SER A 284 -44.58 2.03 15.77
C SER A 284 -44.43 0.86 16.72
N GLY A 285 -43.82 1.09 17.89
CA GLY A 285 -43.71 0.05 18.92
C GLY A 285 -42.66 0.38 19.97
N THR A 286 -42.30 -0.65 20.72
CA THR A 286 -41.21 -0.60 21.70
C THR A 286 -39.91 -0.97 20.99
N TRP A 287 -38.99 -0.02 20.91
CA TRP A 287 -37.65 -0.20 20.38
C TRP A 287 -36.67 -0.40 21.54
N SER A 288 -35.52 -1.00 21.25
CA SER A 288 -34.50 -1.27 22.26
C SER A 288 -33.12 -0.77 21.83
N ILE A 289 -32.36 -0.24 22.77
CA ILE A 289 -30.95 0.11 22.62
C ILE A 289 -30.17 -0.92 23.42
N LYS A 290 -29.10 -1.46 22.85
CA LYS A 290 -28.05 -2.15 23.57
C LYS A 290 -26.81 -1.27 23.52
N LEU A 291 -26.18 -1.08 24.67
CA LEU A 291 -24.82 -0.60 24.81
C LEU A 291 -23.91 -1.77 25.20
N ASP A 292 -22.76 -1.92 24.55
CA ASP A 292 -21.74 -2.89 24.94
C ASP A 292 -20.31 -2.35 24.76
N MET A 293 -19.35 -2.99 25.44
CA MET A 293 -17.96 -2.54 25.48
C MET A 293 -17.13 -3.04 24.30
N PHE A 294 -16.23 -2.20 23.81
CA PHE A 294 -15.14 -2.59 22.91
C PHE A 294 -13.75 -2.37 23.56
N PRO A 295 -12.83 -3.36 23.54
CA PRO A 295 -13.02 -4.76 23.14
C PRO A 295 -13.88 -5.58 24.14
N GLY A 296 -14.08 -5.03 25.34
CA GLY A 296 -14.87 -5.66 26.40
C GLY A 296 -14.23 -6.90 27.02
N TRP A 297 -14.97 -7.59 27.88
CA TRP A 297 -14.44 -8.68 28.73
C TRP A 297 -14.83 -10.10 28.29
N ASP A 298 -15.43 -10.26 27.11
CA ASP A 298 -15.79 -11.59 26.59
C ASP A 298 -14.57 -12.30 26.02
N GLU A 299 -13.84 -13.01 26.88
CA GLU A 299 -12.66 -13.82 26.54
C GLU A 299 -12.91 -14.84 25.41
N SER A 300 -14.18 -15.19 25.10
CA SER A 300 -14.47 -16.13 24.02
C SER A 300 -14.34 -15.53 22.62
N LYS A 301 -14.24 -14.20 22.51
CA LYS A 301 -14.10 -13.47 21.24
C LYS A 301 -12.65 -13.20 20.83
N TRP A 302 -11.70 -13.32 21.75
CA TRP A 302 -10.35 -12.77 21.59
C TRP A 302 -9.25 -13.82 21.78
N PRO A 303 -8.02 -13.60 21.26
CA PRO A 303 -6.85 -14.41 21.61
C PRO A 303 -6.56 -14.41 23.13
N ASP A 304 -5.90 -15.47 23.63
CA ASP A 304 -5.65 -15.67 25.06
C ASP A 304 -4.80 -14.56 25.71
N ASP A 305 -3.92 -13.89 24.96
CA ASP A 305 -3.04 -12.81 25.41
C ASP A 305 -3.48 -11.42 24.96
N TYR A 306 -4.76 -11.28 24.57
CA TYR A 306 -5.34 -10.02 24.14
C TYR A 306 -5.64 -9.07 25.31
N PHE A 307 -5.38 -7.78 25.12
CA PHE A 307 -5.60 -6.75 26.11
C PHE A 307 -7.08 -6.35 26.18
N LEU A 308 -7.81 -7.01 27.09
CA LEU A 308 -9.23 -6.70 27.37
C LEU A 308 -9.36 -5.60 28.43
N TYR A 309 -10.30 -4.69 28.18
CA TYR A 309 -10.61 -3.55 29.05
C TYR A 309 -12.05 -3.06 28.87
N GLY A 310 -12.48 -2.22 29.81
CA GLY A 310 -13.76 -1.53 29.76
C GLY A 310 -14.38 -1.37 31.15
N SER A 311 -14.64 -0.13 31.54
CA SER A 311 -15.33 0.23 32.78
C SER A 311 -15.74 1.69 32.74
N GLY A 312 -16.64 2.07 33.64
CA GLY A 312 -16.85 3.47 33.96
C GLY A 312 -18.21 4.02 33.53
N PRO A 313 -18.48 5.29 33.87
CA PRO A 313 -19.73 5.91 33.54
C PRO A 313 -19.83 6.30 32.06
N TYR A 314 -21.07 6.40 31.58
CA TYR A 314 -21.41 7.04 30.31
C TYR A 314 -22.63 7.94 30.46
N GLU A 315 -22.79 8.91 29.56
CA GLU A 315 -24.02 9.65 29.35
C GLU A 315 -24.74 9.12 28.10
N LEU A 316 -25.99 8.71 28.25
CA LEU A 316 -26.89 8.29 27.17
C LEU A 316 -27.93 9.38 26.92
N GLU A 317 -27.96 9.96 25.72
CA GLU A 317 -29.02 10.86 25.27
C GLU A 317 -29.96 10.16 24.28
N LEU A 318 -31.26 10.23 24.53
CA LEU A 318 -32.31 9.79 23.61
C LEU A 318 -33.18 10.98 23.16
N ILE A 319 -33.17 11.27 21.86
CA ILE A 319 -34.05 12.26 21.23
C ILE A 319 -35.02 11.54 20.29
N LEU A 320 -36.31 11.91 20.35
CA LEU A 320 -37.35 11.41 19.45
C LEU A 320 -38.01 12.55 18.66
N GLY A 321 -38.13 12.36 17.35
CA GLY A 321 -38.60 13.37 16.39
C GLY A 321 -37.44 14.10 15.70
N GLY A 322 -37.75 15.15 14.94
CA GLY A 322 -36.75 15.81 14.10
C GLY A 322 -36.58 15.14 12.73
N ASP A 323 -35.76 15.78 11.89
CA ASP A 323 -35.30 15.20 10.62
C ASP A 323 -33.98 14.49 10.92
N VAL A 324 -33.92 13.18 10.68
CA VAL A 324 -32.73 12.33 10.89
C VAL A 324 -32.35 11.66 9.58
N GLU A 325 -31.10 11.28 9.43
CA GLU A 325 -30.63 10.53 8.27
C GLU A 325 -30.94 9.02 8.43
N ALA A 326 -31.33 8.39 7.32
CA ALA A 326 -31.41 6.94 7.28
C ALA A 326 -29.99 6.38 7.06
N PRO A 327 -29.69 5.17 7.56
CA PRO A 327 -28.45 4.50 7.19
C PRO A 327 -28.32 4.43 5.66
N ASP A 328 -27.09 4.57 5.17
CA ASP A 328 -26.79 4.38 3.75
C ASP A 328 -27.34 3.03 3.29
N ILE A 329 -28.02 3.01 2.15
CA ILE A 329 -28.45 1.76 1.51
C ILE A 329 -27.25 1.28 0.71
N PRO A 330 -26.60 0.18 1.11
CA PRO A 330 -25.42 -0.27 0.40
C PRO A 330 -25.77 -0.68 -1.03
N LEU A 331 -24.79 -0.58 -1.92
CA LEU A 331 -24.91 -1.13 -3.26
C LEU A 331 -25.18 -2.64 -3.20
N SER A 332 -25.95 -3.12 -4.17
CA SER A 332 -26.23 -4.56 -4.30
C SER A 332 -24.95 -5.32 -4.58
N GLN A 333 -24.79 -6.49 -3.96
CA GLN A 333 -23.71 -7.42 -4.30
C GLN A 333 -23.68 -7.71 -5.82
N PRO A 334 -22.50 -8.04 -6.38
CA PRO A 334 -22.41 -8.59 -7.73
C PRO A 334 -23.24 -9.89 -7.86
N ASP A 335 -24.02 -10.01 -8.94
CA ASP A 335 -24.86 -11.19 -9.21
C ASP A 335 -24.11 -12.17 -10.13
N ILE A 336 -23.76 -13.33 -9.58
CA ILE A 336 -23.12 -14.42 -10.32
C ILE A 336 -23.89 -15.73 -10.12
N THR A 337 -23.77 -16.62 -11.09
CA THR A 337 -24.34 -17.97 -11.10
C THR A 337 -23.20 -18.98 -11.25
N PRO A 338 -22.64 -19.48 -10.14
CA PRO A 338 -21.52 -20.41 -10.21
C PRO A 338 -21.94 -21.75 -10.84
N ILE A 339 -21.04 -22.39 -11.58
CA ILE A 339 -21.27 -23.71 -12.19
C ILE A 339 -20.26 -24.69 -11.59
N ALA A 340 -20.72 -25.81 -11.04
CA ALA A 340 -19.89 -26.84 -10.44
C ALA A 340 -19.02 -27.62 -11.46
N GLN A 341 -18.05 -26.93 -12.05
CA GLN A 341 -17.04 -27.44 -12.98
C GLN A 341 -15.71 -26.70 -12.78
N THR A 342 -14.64 -27.30 -13.31
CA THR A 342 -13.31 -26.68 -13.37
C THR A 342 -12.64 -27.09 -14.67
N PHE A 343 -12.13 -26.12 -15.44
CA PHE A 343 -11.29 -26.41 -16.59
C PHE A 343 -9.82 -26.41 -16.17
N ILE A 344 -9.06 -27.39 -16.63
CA ILE A 344 -7.65 -27.58 -16.26
C ILE A 344 -6.80 -27.51 -17.53
N ILE A 345 -5.87 -26.55 -17.56
CA ILE A 345 -4.89 -26.35 -18.62
C ILE A 345 -3.57 -26.99 -18.18
N ASN A 346 -2.94 -27.77 -19.05
CA ASN A 346 -1.57 -28.20 -18.84
C ASN A 346 -0.66 -27.08 -19.34
N ASP A 347 0.23 -26.58 -18.48
CA ASP A 347 1.21 -25.56 -18.84
C ASP A 347 2.10 -26.02 -20.01
N ASP A 348 2.28 -25.17 -21.01
CA ASP A 348 3.22 -25.38 -22.10
C ASP A 348 4.20 -24.19 -22.21
N PRO A 349 5.27 -24.16 -21.39
CA PRO A 349 6.17 -23.00 -21.32
C PRO A 349 7.07 -22.84 -22.57
N GLN A 350 6.97 -23.76 -23.54
CA GLN A 350 7.73 -23.71 -24.79
C GLN A 350 6.95 -23.06 -25.95
N THR A 351 5.63 -23.01 -25.84
CA THR A 351 4.75 -22.42 -26.85
C THR A 351 3.65 -21.63 -26.17
N ASN A 352 2.64 -21.20 -26.90
CA ASN A 352 1.44 -20.55 -26.36
C ASN A 352 0.16 -21.31 -26.73
N ARG A 353 0.26 -22.62 -27.00
CA ARG A 353 -0.88 -23.44 -27.43
C ARG A 353 -1.92 -23.62 -26.34
N ASP A 354 -1.45 -23.84 -25.13
CA ASP A 354 -2.24 -23.95 -23.91
C ASP A 354 -3.17 -22.74 -23.71
N GLU A 355 -2.72 -21.53 -24.06
CA GLU A 355 -3.50 -20.29 -23.98
C GLU A 355 -4.65 -20.21 -24.99
N TYR A 356 -4.49 -20.75 -26.20
CA TYR A 356 -5.63 -20.90 -27.11
C TYR A 356 -6.60 -21.97 -26.60
N GLY A 357 -6.10 -23.03 -25.97
CA GLY A 357 -6.94 -23.99 -25.23
C GLY A 357 -7.73 -23.32 -24.10
N TYR A 358 -7.08 -22.45 -23.34
CA TYR A 358 -7.67 -21.63 -22.28
C TYR A 358 -8.78 -20.74 -22.83
N MET A 359 -8.50 -19.95 -23.86
CA MET A 359 -9.48 -19.03 -24.46
C MET A 359 -10.71 -19.76 -25.02
N ALA A 360 -10.53 -20.96 -25.56
CA ALA A 360 -11.66 -21.79 -26.02
C ALA A 360 -12.53 -22.31 -24.87
N ALA A 361 -12.00 -22.42 -23.64
CA ALA A 361 -12.75 -22.79 -22.45
C ALA A 361 -13.54 -21.61 -21.86
N ILE A 362 -13.10 -20.36 -22.04
CA ILE A 362 -13.76 -19.14 -21.52
C ILE A 362 -15.26 -19.13 -21.79
N PRO A 363 -15.79 -19.27 -23.03
CA PRO A 363 -17.24 -19.18 -23.25
C PRO A 363 -18.07 -20.32 -22.64
N ALA A 364 -17.42 -21.38 -22.13
CA ALA A 364 -18.07 -22.43 -21.36
C ALA A 364 -17.90 -22.25 -19.85
N ALA A 365 -16.95 -21.42 -19.41
CA ALA A 365 -16.59 -21.19 -18.02
C ALA A 365 -17.10 -19.85 -17.49
N ASN A 366 -17.14 -18.82 -18.34
CA ASN A 366 -17.58 -17.46 -18.09
C ASN A 366 -18.47 -17.02 -19.26
N TYR A 367 -19.78 -16.91 -19.04
CA TYR A 367 -20.72 -16.51 -20.08
C TYR A 367 -21.99 -15.86 -19.54
N ILE A 368 -22.66 -15.10 -20.38
CA ILE A 368 -23.95 -14.50 -20.05
C ILE A 368 -25.07 -15.30 -20.71
N GLU A 369 -26.01 -15.80 -19.91
CA GLU A 369 -27.22 -16.45 -20.41
C GLU A 369 -28.44 -16.02 -19.59
N ASN A 370 -29.49 -15.54 -20.26
CA ASN A 370 -30.69 -15.01 -19.62
C ASN A 370 -30.40 -13.88 -18.60
N ASP A 371 -29.50 -12.95 -18.98
CA ASP A 371 -29.04 -11.82 -18.16
C ASP A 371 -28.36 -12.24 -16.83
N LYS A 372 -27.76 -13.45 -16.79
CA LYS A 372 -27.00 -13.97 -15.64
C LYS A 372 -25.58 -14.34 -16.02
N HIS A 373 -24.62 -13.91 -15.20
CA HIS A 373 -23.21 -14.25 -15.34
C HIS A 373 -22.95 -15.65 -14.79
N HIS A 374 -22.65 -16.59 -15.66
CA HIS A 374 -22.34 -17.96 -15.28
C HIS A 374 -20.83 -18.14 -15.21
N LEU A 375 -20.33 -18.57 -14.04
CA LEU A 375 -18.89 -18.59 -13.76
C LEU A 375 -18.40 -19.93 -13.21
N SER A 376 -17.18 -20.30 -13.60
CA SER A 376 -16.42 -21.43 -13.06
C SER A 376 -14.92 -21.21 -13.35
N PRO A 377 -14.01 -21.74 -12.52
CA PRO A 377 -12.59 -21.47 -12.68
C PRO A 377 -11.97 -22.21 -13.88
N ILE A 378 -11.03 -21.54 -14.53
CA ILE A 378 -10.05 -22.15 -15.42
C ILE A 378 -8.69 -22.04 -14.71
N ILE A 379 -8.06 -23.18 -14.46
CA ILE A 379 -6.79 -23.25 -13.73
C ILE A 379 -5.71 -23.93 -14.56
N TYR A 380 -4.46 -23.60 -14.28
CA TYR A 380 -3.30 -24.29 -14.83
C TYR A 380 -2.85 -25.41 -13.89
N GLN A 381 -2.05 -26.34 -14.40
CA GLN A 381 -1.32 -27.32 -13.59
C GLN A 381 0.07 -27.56 -14.19
N GLY A 382 1.03 -27.90 -13.33
CA GLY A 382 2.39 -28.24 -13.73
C GLY A 382 3.35 -27.06 -13.72
N VAL A 383 3.05 -26.01 -12.95
CA VAL A 383 3.87 -24.81 -12.81
C VAL A 383 4.55 -24.79 -11.44
N ASP A 384 5.78 -25.29 -11.39
CA ASP A 384 6.60 -25.36 -10.16
C ASP A 384 7.46 -24.12 -9.92
N ASP A 385 7.20 -23.03 -10.66
CA ASP A 385 7.83 -21.73 -10.48
C ASP A 385 7.58 -21.19 -9.06
N ILE A 386 8.61 -20.61 -8.44
CA ILE A 386 8.58 -20.01 -7.11
C ILE A 386 8.78 -18.50 -7.30
N PRO A 387 7.72 -17.68 -7.20
CA PRO A 387 7.82 -16.25 -7.44
C PRO A 387 8.66 -15.51 -6.40
N THR A 388 8.82 -16.08 -5.20
CA THR A 388 9.58 -15.46 -4.09
C THR A 388 10.53 -16.46 -3.41
N TRP A 389 10.16 -17.16 -2.33
CA TRP A 389 11.07 -18.06 -1.60
C TRP A 389 10.57 -19.51 -1.44
N PHE A 390 9.29 -19.73 -1.15
CA PHE A 390 8.76 -21.02 -0.71
C PHE A 390 7.54 -21.48 -1.48
N THR A 391 6.59 -20.58 -1.76
CA THR A 391 5.31 -20.94 -2.37
C THR A 391 5.40 -21.01 -3.89
N THR A 392 5.00 -22.14 -4.47
CA THR A 392 4.94 -22.35 -5.92
C THR A 392 3.63 -21.85 -6.53
N VAL A 393 3.63 -21.53 -7.82
CA VAL A 393 2.40 -21.15 -8.55
C VAL A 393 1.35 -22.27 -8.55
N ASP A 394 1.77 -23.54 -8.60
CA ASP A 394 0.87 -24.70 -8.43
C ASP A 394 0.23 -24.71 -7.02
N GLN A 395 0.94 -24.32 -5.96
CA GLN A 395 0.36 -24.17 -4.63
C GLN A 395 -0.65 -23.02 -4.57
N THR A 396 -0.34 -21.86 -5.16
CA THR A 396 -1.29 -20.74 -5.30
C THR A 396 -2.57 -21.18 -6.01
N THR A 397 -2.43 -21.97 -7.07
CA THR A 397 -3.55 -22.53 -7.83
C THR A 397 -4.34 -23.55 -7.00
N GLN A 398 -3.65 -24.34 -6.18
CA GLN A 398 -4.28 -25.29 -5.27
C GLN A 398 -5.11 -24.56 -4.19
N TYR A 399 -4.66 -23.42 -3.67
CA TYR A 399 -5.46 -22.61 -2.73
C TYR A 399 -6.78 -22.13 -3.35
N LEU A 400 -6.77 -21.67 -4.61
CA LEU A 400 -8.01 -21.31 -5.32
C LEU A 400 -8.91 -22.53 -5.50
N LYS A 401 -8.32 -23.69 -5.84
CA LYS A 401 -9.07 -24.93 -6.04
C LYS A 401 -9.72 -25.42 -4.74
N ASP A 402 -9.00 -25.34 -3.63
CA ASP A 402 -9.50 -25.74 -2.31
C ASP A 402 -10.68 -24.85 -1.88
N ASP A 403 -10.54 -23.52 -2.02
CA ASP A 403 -11.63 -22.58 -1.72
C ASP A 403 -12.87 -22.85 -2.60
N TRP A 404 -12.66 -23.14 -3.88
CA TRP A 404 -13.73 -23.47 -4.80
C TRP A 404 -14.45 -24.79 -4.44
N GLU A 405 -13.70 -25.82 -4.09
CA GLU A 405 -14.23 -27.12 -3.68
C GLU A 405 -14.98 -27.04 -2.35
N ASP A 406 -14.47 -26.26 -1.39
CA ASP A 406 -15.12 -26.02 -0.10
C ASP A 406 -16.44 -25.26 -0.28
N TYR A 407 -16.45 -24.22 -1.12
CA TYR A 407 -17.69 -23.54 -1.50
C TYR A 407 -18.72 -24.52 -2.10
N LEU A 408 -18.34 -25.33 -3.09
CA LEU A 408 -19.25 -26.30 -3.70
C LEU A 408 -19.73 -27.38 -2.71
N GLN A 409 -18.87 -27.81 -1.79
CA GLN A 409 -19.21 -28.80 -0.77
C GLN A 409 -20.32 -28.31 0.17
N ARG A 410 -20.35 -27.01 0.50
CA ARG A 410 -21.45 -26.39 1.28
C ARG A 410 -22.81 -26.56 0.60
N HIS A 411 -22.82 -26.73 -0.72
CA HIS A 411 -24.00 -27.00 -1.54
C HIS A 411 -24.18 -28.48 -1.90
N GLU A 412 -23.45 -29.40 -1.25
CA GLU A 412 -23.45 -30.84 -1.54
C GLU A 412 -23.04 -31.19 -3.00
N MET A 413 -22.16 -30.37 -3.59
CA MET A 413 -21.67 -30.53 -4.96
C MET A 413 -20.16 -30.79 -5.00
N THR A 414 -19.69 -31.34 -6.12
CA THR A 414 -18.27 -31.52 -6.44
C THR A 414 -18.04 -31.02 -7.87
N PRO A 415 -16.93 -30.34 -8.16
CA PRO A 415 -16.68 -29.83 -9.50
C PRO A 415 -16.49 -30.99 -10.49
N THR A 416 -17.09 -30.85 -11.68
CA THR A 416 -16.71 -31.70 -12.81
C THR A 416 -15.44 -31.13 -13.44
N GLU A 417 -14.33 -31.85 -13.27
CA GLU A 417 -13.05 -31.46 -13.89
C GLU A 417 -13.02 -31.80 -15.38
N TYR A 418 -12.53 -30.86 -16.18
CA TYR A 418 -12.32 -31.00 -17.62
C TYR A 418 -10.87 -30.62 -17.96
N ILE A 419 -10.05 -31.61 -18.33
CA ILE A 419 -8.68 -31.37 -18.78
C ILE A 419 -8.71 -30.98 -20.26
N VAL A 420 -8.22 -29.79 -20.57
CA VAL A 420 -8.15 -29.25 -21.93
C VAL A 420 -7.01 -29.92 -22.70
N LYS A 421 -7.24 -30.21 -23.98
CA LYS A 421 -6.23 -30.81 -24.86
C LYS A 421 -5.12 -29.81 -25.21
N GLU A 422 -3.93 -30.34 -25.48
CA GLU A 422 -2.74 -29.56 -25.88
C GLU A 422 -2.87 -28.91 -27.26
N ASP A 423 -3.58 -29.53 -28.22
CA ASP A 423 -3.77 -28.96 -29.56
C ASP A 423 -4.96 -27.97 -29.55
N PRO A 424 -4.76 -26.68 -29.89
CA PRO A 424 -5.81 -25.66 -29.79
C PRO A 424 -7.08 -25.97 -30.58
N ILE A 425 -6.93 -26.49 -31.81
CA ILE A 425 -8.04 -26.77 -32.71
C ILE A 425 -8.86 -27.96 -32.19
N ASP A 426 -8.19 -29.03 -31.76
CA ASP A 426 -8.86 -30.19 -31.18
C ASP A 426 -9.48 -29.86 -29.82
N ALA A 427 -8.83 -29.04 -28.98
CA ALA A 427 -9.34 -28.57 -27.70
C ALA A 427 -10.65 -27.80 -27.88
N ALA A 428 -10.64 -26.79 -28.75
CA ALA A 428 -11.81 -25.95 -29.00
C ALA A 428 -12.98 -26.74 -29.58
N ALA A 429 -12.71 -27.62 -30.56
CA ALA A 429 -13.75 -28.47 -31.16
C ALA A 429 -14.36 -29.46 -30.14
N GLU A 430 -13.56 -30.02 -29.23
CA GLU A 430 -14.05 -30.93 -28.20
C GLU A 430 -14.89 -30.21 -27.15
N ILE A 431 -14.40 -29.07 -26.63
CA ILE A 431 -15.15 -28.24 -25.68
C ILE A 431 -16.50 -27.85 -26.29
N ALA A 432 -16.50 -27.39 -27.54
CA ALA A 432 -17.72 -27.00 -28.25
C ALA A 432 -18.76 -28.14 -28.31
N ILE A 433 -18.34 -29.36 -28.65
CA ILE A 433 -19.25 -30.52 -28.74
C ILE A 433 -19.65 -31.05 -27.35
N ALA A 434 -18.77 -30.93 -26.35
CA ALA A 434 -19.00 -31.43 -25.00
C ALA A 434 -19.96 -30.54 -24.21
N LYS A 435 -19.86 -29.21 -24.40
CA LYS A 435 -20.59 -28.21 -23.60
C LYS A 435 -21.87 -27.71 -24.27
N TRP A 436 -21.98 -27.80 -25.60
CA TRP A 436 -23.21 -27.46 -26.32
C TRP A 436 -23.82 -28.68 -27.03
N PRO A 437 -25.05 -29.10 -26.65
CA PRO A 437 -25.80 -30.10 -27.42
C PRO A 437 -26.12 -29.63 -28.85
N SER A 438 -26.31 -28.32 -29.02
CA SER A 438 -26.46 -27.60 -30.29
C SER A 438 -26.20 -26.12 -30.03
N ALA A 439 -25.69 -25.38 -31.02
CA ALA A 439 -25.50 -23.93 -30.93
C ALA A 439 -25.88 -23.30 -32.27
N ASP A 440 -26.72 -22.26 -32.26
CA ASP A 440 -27.07 -21.53 -33.48
C ASP A 440 -25.93 -20.60 -33.92
N THR A 441 -25.29 -19.96 -32.93
CA THR A 441 -24.12 -19.09 -33.11
C THR A 441 -22.84 -19.85 -32.79
N VAL A 442 -21.80 -19.63 -33.61
CA VAL A 442 -20.42 -20.06 -33.36
C VAL A 442 -19.50 -18.88 -33.62
N VAL A 443 -18.52 -18.68 -32.74
CA VAL A 443 -17.47 -17.67 -32.93
C VAL A 443 -16.21 -18.37 -33.41
N ILE A 444 -15.58 -17.80 -34.44
CA ILE A 444 -14.36 -18.32 -35.03
C ILE A 444 -13.24 -17.29 -34.88
N ALA A 445 -12.05 -17.77 -34.54
CA ALA A 445 -10.80 -17.00 -34.61
C ALA A 445 -9.70 -17.85 -35.27
N THR A 446 -8.53 -17.25 -35.52
CA THR A 446 -7.38 -17.98 -36.05
C THR A 446 -6.52 -18.51 -34.91
N ASP A 447 -6.10 -19.77 -34.97
CA ASP A 447 -5.05 -20.32 -34.11
C ASP A 447 -3.70 -19.69 -34.51
N GLY A 448 -3.17 -18.86 -33.62
CA GLY A 448 -1.92 -18.15 -33.82
C GLY A 448 -0.69 -18.85 -33.25
N SER A 449 -0.83 -20.05 -32.66
CA SER A 449 0.26 -20.74 -31.96
C SER A 449 1.42 -21.20 -32.84
N SER A 450 1.29 -21.05 -34.16
CA SER A 450 2.34 -21.33 -35.13
C SER A 450 3.05 -20.08 -35.67
N PHE A 451 2.62 -18.88 -35.27
CA PHE A 451 3.27 -17.63 -35.67
C PHE A 451 4.41 -17.32 -34.71
N GLU A 452 5.62 -17.26 -35.26
CA GLU A 452 6.84 -16.94 -34.53
C GLU A 452 7.33 -15.53 -34.90
N ASP A 453 8.00 -14.87 -33.96
CA ASP A 453 8.72 -13.62 -34.18
C ASP A 453 10.01 -13.83 -34.99
N GLU A 454 10.49 -12.77 -35.62
CA GLU A 454 11.77 -12.80 -36.34
C GLU A 454 12.91 -12.32 -35.44
N ILE A 455 13.86 -13.22 -35.15
CA ILE A 455 15.09 -12.88 -34.44
C ILE A 455 16.17 -12.43 -35.44
N GLU A 456 16.65 -11.20 -35.28
CA GLU A 456 17.80 -10.64 -36.00
C GLU A 456 19.01 -10.53 -35.06
N ILE A 457 20.11 -11.19 -35.41
CA ILE A 457 21.37 -11.10 -34.67
C ILE A 457 22.10 -9.83 -35.10
N ILE A 458 22.27 -8.88 -34.18
CA ILE A 458 22.96 -7.61 -34.38
C ILE A 458 24.47 -7.78 -34.15
N ALA A 459 24.85 -8.57 -33.14
CA ALA A 459 26.22 -8.97 -32.86
C ALA A 459 26.24 -10.36 -32.21
N ASP A 460 27.20 -11.18 -32.61
CA ASP A 460 27.51 -12.49 -32.03
C ASP A 460 29.02 -12.65 -32.25
N GLU A 461 29.81 -12.18 -31.29
CA GLU A 461 31.26 -12.09 -31.43
C GLU A 461 32.02 -12.15 -30.11
N ASP A 462 33.26 -12.64 -30.20
CA ASP A 462 34.23 -12.58 -29.11
C ASP A 462 34.92 -11.21 -29.08
N ALA A 463 34.99 -10.61 -27.89
CA ALA A 463 35.63 -9.33 -27.64
C ALA A 463 36.64 -9.43 -26.48
N THR A 464 37.37 -8.34 -26.22
CA THR A 464 38.36 -8.26 -25.13
C THR A 464 38.32 -6.88 -24.52
N LEU A 465 38.06 -6.81 -23.22
CA LEU A 465 38.06 -5.57 -22.44
C LEU A 465 39.28 -5.55 -21.53
N THR A 466 39.93 -4.38 -21.44
CA THR A 466 40.93 -4.09 -20.40
C THR A 466 40.55 -2.78 -19.74
N SER A 467 39.92 -2.89 -18.58
CA SER A 467 39.43 -1.79 -17.78
C SER A 467 40.19 -1.75 -16.46
N THR A 468 40.78 -0.60 -16.15
CA THR A 468 41.47 -0.35 -14.87
C THR A 468 40.85 0.90 -14.23
N PRO A 469 40.33 0.82 -13.00
CA PRO A 469 39.69 1.96 -12.34
C PRO A 469 40.64 3.16 -12.27
N THR A 470 40.17 4.31 -12.72
CA THR A 470 40.92 5.58 -12.67
C THR A 470 40.27 6.53 -11.68
N ILE A 471 41.01 6.92 -10.63
CA ILE A 471 40.47 7.74 -9.53
C ILE A 471 40.92 9.20 -9.64
N GLU A 472 39.96 10.12 -9.59
CA GLU A 472 40.17 11.57 -9.38
C GLU A 472 39.64 11.99 -8.00
N ARG A 473 40.23 13.02 -7.39
CA ARG A 473 39.90 13.45 -6.01
C ARG A 473 39.66 14.94 -5.96
N TYR A 474 38.62 15.34 -5.24
CA TYR A 474 38.16 16.72 -5.13
C TYR A 474 37.82 17.06 -3.69
N THR A 475 37.95 18.33 -3.32
CA THR A 475 37.61 18.85 -1.99
C THR A 475 36.47 19.88 -2.10
N ALA A 476 35.89 20.31 -0.98
CA ALA A 476 34.79 21.29 -0.98
C ALA A 476 35.08 22.57 -1.79
N ASP A 477 36.34 23.03 -1.86
CA ASP A 477 36.76 24.20 -2.63
C ASP A 477 36.68 24.00 -4.17
N ASP A 478 36.53 22.76 -4.64
CA ASP A 478 36.45 22.40 -6.06
C ASP A 478 35.05 22.48 -6.66
N PHE A 479 34.02 22.59 -5.81
CA PHE A 479 32.62 22.45 -6.20
C PHE A 479 31.96 23.76 -6.62
N VAL A 480 30.90 23.61 -7.41
CA VAL A 480 29.98 24.68 -7.79
C VAL A 480 28.56 24.26 -7.45
N ASP A 481 27.77 25.19 -6.95
CA ASP A 481 26.34 24.98 -6.67
C ASP A 481 25.56 24.89 -7.99
N ILE A 482 24.92 23.73 -8.21
CA ILE A 482 24.01 23.47 -9.31
C ILE A 482 22.65 23.05 -8.74
N GLY A 483 21.79 24.04 -8.51
CA GLY A 483 20.41 23.80 -8.06
C GLY A 483 20.33 23.20 -6.65
N GLY A 484 21.25 23.58 -5.76
CA GLY A 484 21.36 23.05 -4.41
C GLY A 484 22.49 22.02 -4.23
N MET A 485 23.00 21.44 -5.33
CA MET A 485 23.99 20.37 -5.29
C MET A 485 25.42 20.90 -5.44
N TYR A 486 26.34 20.49 -4.56
CA TYR A 486 27.76 20.88 -4.63
C TYR A 486 28.51 19.99 -5.61
N ALA A 487 28.53 20.41 -6.87
CA ALA A 487 28.91 19.54 -7.97
C ALA A 487 30.30 19.85 -8.58
N LYS A 488 30.93 18.84 -9.18
CA LYS A 488 32.16 18.95 -9.98
C LYS A 488 31.89 18.69 -11.47
N PRO A 489 31.70 19.73 -12.31
CA PRO A 489 31.49 19.55 -13.74
C PRO A 489 32.70 18.87 -14.42
N MET A 490 32.46 17.82 -15.19
CA MET A 490 33.48 17.12 -15.98
C MET A 490 32.91 16.52 -17.27
N PHE A 491 33.76 16.39 -18.29
CA PHE A 491 33.35 15.78 -19.55
C PHE A 491 33.74 14.29 -19.58
N LEU A 492 32.75 13.43 -19.78
CA LEU A 492 32.95 11.99 -19.95
C LEU A 492 32.69 11.60 -21.41
N GLY A 493 33.73 11.10 -22.08
CA GLY A 493 33.66 10.63 -23.47
C GLY A 493 33.42 9.11 -23.58
N LYS A 494 33.24 8.63 -24.81
CA LYS A 494 32.86 7.24 -25.14
C LYS A 494 33.68 6.10 -24.50
N LYS A 495 34.92 6.39 -24.07
CA LYS A 495 35.83 5.41 -23.47
C LYS A 495 35.33 4.93 -22.10
N TRP A 496 34.64 5.80 -21.35
CA TRP A 496 34.17 5.48 -20.01
C TRP A 496 32.84 4.73 -20.10
N GLY A 497 32.75 3.58 -19.43
CA GLY A 497 31.55 2.74 -19.33
C GLY A 497 30.70 3.11 -18.13
N ALA A 498 31.32 3.29 -16.96
CA ALA A 498 30.65 3.63 -15.70
C ALA A 498 31.52 4.52 -14.81
N VAL A 499 30.89 5.11 -13.80
CA VAL A 499 31.52 5.92 -12.75
C VAL A 499 30.99 5.50 -11.39
N HIS A 500 31.88 5.45 -10.41
CA HIS A 500 31.58 5.22 -9.00
C HIS A 500 32.06 6.43 -8.17
N LEU A 501 31.26 6.86 -7.21
CA LEU A 501 31.59 7.95 -6.28
C LEU A 501 31.85 7.42 -4.88
N ILE A 502 32.81 8.04 -4.19
CA ILE A 502 33.02 7.84 -2.76
C ILE A 502 33.11 9.20 -2.08
N GLY A 503 32.15 9.49 -1.21
CA GLY A 503 32.16 10.62 -0.28
C GLY A 503 32.96 10.25 0.96
N ALA A 504 34.26 10.53 0.97
CA ALA A 504 35.13 10.15 2.08
C ALA A 504 35.06 11.19 3.21
N GLY A 505 34.79 10.72 4.43
CA GLY A 505 34.88 11.50 5.65
C GLY A 505 34.10 10.79 6.76
N SER A 506 34.71 10.56 7.93
CA SER A 506 34.01 9.86 9.03
C SER A 506 32.96 10.72 9.75
N GLY A 507 32.69 11.91 9.25
CA GLY A 507 31.65 12.82 9.73
C GLY A 507 31.04 13.58 8.57
N PHE A 508 31.07 13.00 7.36
CA PHE A 508 30.45 13.57 6.17
C PHE A 508 28.93 13.42 6.29
N ALA A 509 28.23 14.56 6.31
CA ALA A 509 26.80 14.64 6.58
C ALA A 509 25.93 14.72 5.31
N GLY A 510 26.55 14.55 4.14
CA GLY A 510 25.86 14.63 2.86
C GLY A 510 25.92 13.31 2.09
N ASP A 511 25.35 13.36 0.90
CA ASP A 511 25.07 12.23 0.02
C ASP A 511 25.72 12.51 -1.33
N THR A 512 26.23 11.49 -1.99
CA THR A 512 26.86 11.55 -3.31
C THR A 512 25.84 11.21 -4.37
N GLY A 513 25.97 11.83 -5.54
CA GLY A 513 25.08 11.56 -6.65
C GLY A 513 25.57 12.14 -7.96
N PHE A 514 24.80 11.93 -9.03
CA PHE A 514 25.14 12.45 -10.36
C PHE A 514 24.05 13.34 -10.94
N ILE A 515 24.44 14.52 -11.45
CA ILE A 515 23.65 15.20 -12.47
C ILE A 515 24.11 14.72 -13.85
N THR A 516 23.21 14.08 -14.59
CA THR A 516 23.49 13.53 -15.92
C THR A 516 23.55 14.64 -16.99
N PRO A 517 24.00 14.36 -18.24
CA PRO A 517 23.95 15.32 -19.34
C PRO A 517 22.55 15.81 -19.70
N ARG A 518 21.51 15.14 -19.20
CA ARG A 518 20.10 15.51 -19.34
C ARG A 518 19.61 16.48 -18.26
N TYR A 519 20.48 16.83 -17.31
CA TYR A 519 20.14 17.66 -16.15
C TYR A 519 19.14 16.99 -15.20
N GLU A 520 19.40 15.73 -14.87
CA GLU A 520 18.58 14.90 -13.97
C GLU A 520 19.51 14.36 -12.88
N GLY A 521 19.07 14.36 -11.62
CA GLY A 521 19.77 13.71 -10.49
C GLY A 521 19.52 12.19 -10.51
N VAL A 522 20.53 11.36 -10.27
CA VAL A 522 20.43 9.88 -10.24
C VAL A 522 21.48 9.29 -9.29
N MET A 523 21.23 8.07 -8.78
CA MET A 523 22.05 7.33 -7.81
C MET A 523 22.51 8.22 -6.67
N GLU A 524 21.56 8.73 -5.88
CA GLU A 524 21.89 9.43 -4.64
C GLU A 524 22.00 8.42 -3.50
N ASP A 525 23.14 8.35 -2.81
CA ASP A 525 23.32 7.55 -1.58
C ASP A 525 22.82 8.37 -0.39
N TRP A 526 21.50 8.39 -0.25
CA TRP A 526 20.77 9.14 0.78
C TRP A 526 20.52 8.35 2.08
N TRP A 527 20.97 7.08 2.16
CA TRP A 527 20.89 6.34 3.42
C TRP A 527 22.19 6.47 4.20
N PRO A 528 22.14 7.10 5.39
CA PRO A 528 23.33 7.46 6.14
C PRO A 528 24.20 6.26 6.56
N TYR A 529 25.49 6.54 6.75
CA TYR A 529 26.45 5.64 7.40
C TYR A 529 25.88 5.22 8.79
N PRO A 530 26.04 3.96 9.23
CA PRO A 530 25.11 3.28 10.15
C PRO A 530 24.54 4.16 11.28
N TYR A 531 23.20 4.12 11.43
CA TYR A 531 22.39 4.77 12.48
C TYR A 531 22.04 6.24 12.29
N ASP A 532 21.74 6.67 11.07
CA ASP A 532 21.46 8.10 10.81
C ASP A 532 22.62 8.99 11.28
N HIS A 533 23.84 8.50 11.04
CA HIS A 533 25.07 9.17 11.41
C HIS A 533 25.86 9.57 10.17
N ASP A 534 26.57 10.68 10.31
CA ASP A 534 27.49 11.16 9.30
C ASP A 534 28.62 10.13 9.07
N GLY A 535 28.97 9.87 7.82
CA GLY A 535 30.05 8.94 7.50
C GLY A 535 30.32 8.76 6.01
N ILE A 536 31.00 7.65 5.68
CA ILE A 536 31.46 7.42 4.31
C ILE A 536 30.30 6.93 3.44
N ASP A 537 30.17 7.54 2.28
CA ASP A 537 29.27 7.15 1.19
C ASP A 537 30.11 6.50 0.07
N TYR A 538 29.67 5.36 -0.45
CA TYR A 538 30.45 4.57 -1.42
C TYR A 538 29.64 3.52 -2.23
N ASP A 539 28.33 3.65 -2.39
CA ASP A 539 27.52 2.72 -3.21
C ASP A 539 26.94 3.38 -4.48
N THR A 540 27.31 4.62 -4.75
CA THR A 540 26.91 5.40 -5.93
C THR A 540 27.64 4.96 -7.21
N PHE A 541 27.12 3.93 -7.90
CA PHE A 541 27.66 3.40 -9.17
C PHE A 541 26.68 3.60 -10.33
N TYR A 542 27.08 4.30 -11.39
CA TYR A 542 26.20 4.60 -12.52
C TYR A 542 26.89 4.50 -13.89
N PRO A 543 26.22 3.99 -14.95
CA PRO A 543 26.79 3.99 -16.29
C PRO A 543 26.93 5.40 -16.84
N VAL A 544 27.96 5.62 -17.66
CA VAL A 544 28.07 6.82 -18.49
C VAL A 544 27.08 6.70 -19.65
N SER A 545 25.80 6.89 -19.37
CA SER A 545 24.71 6.65 -20.32
C SER A 545 24.86 7.47 -21.61
N LEU A 546 25.21 8.76 -21.47
CA LEU A 546 25.53 9.67 -22.57
C LEU A 546 26.94 10.24 -22.47
N GLN A 547 27.54 10.47 -23.64
CA GLN A 547 28.74 11.29 -23.74
C GLN A 547 28.36 12.76 -23.51
N GLY A 548 29.04 13.44 -22.60
CA GLY A 548 28.65 14.81 -22.30
C GLY A 548 29.26 15.37 -21.02
N LEU A 549 28.62 16.44 -20.56
CA LEU A 549 28.93 17.11 -19.31
C LEU A 549 28.17 16.40 -18.18
N TRP A 550 28.92 15.83 -17.25
CA TRP A 550 28.44 15.16 -16.04
C TRP A 550 28.84 15.98 -14.82
N PHE A 551 28.05 15.88 -13.77
CA PHE A 551 28.33 16.58 -12.52
C PHE A 551 28.15 15.61 -11.35
N PRO A 552 29.18 14.82 -11.00
CA PRO A 552 29.21 14.20 -9.68
C PRO A 552 29.11 15.29 -8.61
N TYR A 553 28.26 15.08 -7.63
CA TYR A 553 27.98 16.05 -6.58
C TYR A 553 27.96 15.41 -5.19
N VAL A 554 27.95 16.29 -4.20
CA VAL A 554 27.55 15.99 -2.82
C VAL A 554 26.43 16.95 -2.39
N THR A 555 25.50 16.50 -1.54
CA THR A 555 24.37 17.32 -1.03
C THR A 555 24.81 18.32 0.05
N ASP A 556 25.82 17.97 0.85
CA ASP A 556 26.51 18.86 1.80
C ASP A 556 28.04 18.76 1.62
N THR A 557 28.79 19.72 2.18
CA THR A 557 30.26 19.68 2.28
C THR A 557 30.76 19.57 3.72
N GLU A 558 29.85 19.60 4.71
CA GLU A 558 30.19 19.40 6.12
C GLU A 558 30.82 18.01 6.34
N GLY A 559 31.99 18.00 6.97
CA GLY A 559 32.74 16.78 7.29
C GLY A 559 33.32 15.97 6.12
N LEU A 560 33.18 16.47 4.89
CA LEU A 560 33.79 15.86 3.70
C LEU A 560 35.32 16.06 3.66
N ASP A 561 36.09 14.97 3.68
CA ASP A 561 37.53 14.97 3.47
C ASP A 561 37.88 15.06 1.97
N GLU A 562 37.30 14.17 1.16
CA GLU A 562 37.40 14.20 -0.31
C GLU A 562 36.24 13.49 -1.01
N LEU A 563 35.82 13.99 -2.17
CA LEU A 563 35.01 13.24 -3.12
C LEU A 563 35.94 12.50 -4.10
N GLN A 564 35.87 11.18 -4.12
CA GLN A 564 36.57 10.34 -5.10
C GLN A 564 35.64 10.05 -6.28
N VAL A 565 36.13 10.27 -7.50
CA VAL A 565 35.42 9.95 -8.75
C VAL A 565 36.21 8.87 -9.48
N ILE A 566 35.69 7.65 -9.47
CA ILE A 566 36.34 6.45 -9.96
C ILE A 566 35.70 6.06 -11.30
N LYS A 567 36.51 5.94 -12.35
CA LYS A 567 36.02 5.74 -13.72
C LYS A 567 36.47 4.43 -14.30
N TYR A 568 35.53 3.73 -14.93
CA TYR A 568 35.72 2.42 -15.55
C TYR A 568 35.71 2.54 -17.07
N GLU A 569 36.65 1.89 -17.74
CA GLU A 569 36.59 1.73 -19.20
C GLU A 569 35.56 0.65 -19.55
N GLY A 570 34.84 0.84 -20.65
CA GLY A 570 33.85 -0.12 -21.12
C GLY A 570 33.71 -0.11 -22.63
N ASP A 571 33.14 -1.17 -23.18
CA ASP A 571 32.82 -1.31 -24.59
C ASP A 571 31.39 -0.86 -24.87
N ARG A 572 31.11 -0.43 -26.10
CA ARG A 572 29.80 0.10 -26.51
C ARG A 572 29.37 -0.49 -27.83
N TYR A 573 28.14 -0.97 -27.87
CA TYR A 573 27.51 -1.54 -29.05
C TYR A 573 26.24 -0.76 -29.38
N SER A 574 26.02 -0.45 -30.65
CA SER A 574 24.87 0.32 -31.12
C SER A 574 23.81 -0.59 -31.72
N ILE A 575 22.57 -0.42 -31.31
CA ILE A 575 21.44 -1.27 -31.69
C ILE A 575 20.39 -0.37 -32.35
N PRO A 576 20.28 -0.35 -33.69
CA PRO A 576 19.32 0.49 -34.39
C PRO A 576 17.92 -0.13 -34.34
N ILE A 577 16.97 0.64 -33.81
CA ILE A 577 15.55 0.29 -33.74
C ILE A 577 14.77 1.24 -34.67
N THR A 578 13.99 0.65 -35.57
CA THR A 578 13.22 1.38 -36.58
C THR A 578 11.71 1.24 -36.43
N ASP A 579 11.29 0.31 -35.58
CA ASP A 579 9.90 -0.04 -35.27
C ASP A 579 9.79 -0.25 -33.76
N THR A 580 8.66 0.14 -33.17
CA THR A 580 8.41 -0.03 -31.73
C THR A 580 8.03 -1.46 -31.39
N ASP A 581 7.55 -2.25 -32.34
CA ASP A 581 7.22 -3.67 -32.17
C ASP A 581 8.50 -4.52 -32.19
N THR A 582 9.39 -4.26 -31.23
CA THR A 582 10.72 -4.86 -31.17
C THR A 582 11.21 -5.01 -29.73
N SER A 583 11.72 -6.19 -29.38
CA SER A 583 12.53 -6.40 -28.16
C SER A 583 14.03 -6.37 -28.47
N ILE A 584 14.81 -5.99 -27.47
CA ILE A 584 16.27 -6.08 -27.46
C ILE A 584 16.68 -7.03 -26.36
N GLN A 585 17.45 -8.07 -26.69
CA GLN A 585 18.08 -8.95 -25.72
C GLN A 585 19.60 -8.88 -25.86
N VAL A 586 20.30 -8.78 -24.73
CA VAL A 586 21.76 -8.81 -24.69
C VAL A 586 22.22 -9.87 -23.71
N SER A 587 23.08 -10.77 -24.18
CA SER A 587 23.70 -11.81 -23.37
C SER A 587 25.22 -11.65 -23.40
N LEU A 588 25.84 -11.66 -22.23
CA LEU A 588 27.30 -11.74 -22.07
C LEU A 588 27.69 -13.11 -21.55
N SER A 589 28.82 -13.65 -22.02
CA SER A 589 29.44 -14.82 -21.39
C SER A 589 30.97 -14.74 -21.30
N THR A 590 31.54 -15.39 -20.29
CA THR A 590 32.99 -15.46 -20.04
C THR A 590 33.44 -16.90 -19.77
N GLU A 591 34.72 -17.21 -20.04
CA GLU A 591 35.28 -18.57 -19.76
C GLU A 591 35.40 -18.87 -18.26
N THR A 592 35.50 -17.83 -17.44
CA THR A 592 35.59 -17.88 -15.99
C THR A 592 34.70 -16.81 -15.38
N GLU A 593 34.26 -17.02 -14.15
CA GLU A 593 33.51 -16.03 -13.36
C GLU A 593 34.19 -14.65 -13.43
N SER A 594 33.37 -13.62 -13.66
CA SER A 594 33.80 -12.23 -13.74
C SER A 594 32.71 -11.27 -13.27
N ASN A 595 33.08 -10.01 -13.09
CA ASN A 595 32.20 -8.92 -12.67
C ASN A 595 31.63 -8.12 -13.86
N LEU A 596 31.63 -8.67 -15.08
CA LEU A 596 31.18 -7.95 -16.27
C LEU A 596 29.66 -7.91 -16.39
N ILE A 597 29.10 -6.70 -16.37
CA ILE A 597 27.67 -6.47 -16.63
C ILE A 597 27.47 -5.71 -17.94
N VAL A 598 26.23 -5.69 -18.42
CA VAL A 598 25.81 -4.86 -19.56
C VAL A 598 24.64 -3.95 -19.19
N TYR A 599 24.78 -2.66 -19.49
CA TYR A 599 23.66 -1.71 -19.43
C TYR A 599 23.00 -1.53 -20.79
N LEU A 600 21.67 -1.49 -20.82
CA LEU A 600 20.90 -1.02 -21.97
C LEU A 600 20.47 0.43 -21.76
N ILE A 601 20.94 1.30 -22.65
CA ILE A 601 20.66 2.74 -22.65
C ILE A 601 19.77 3.09 -23.84
N ASP A 602 18.67 3.76 -23.56
CA ASP A 602 17.74 4.19 -24.61
C ASP A 602 18.33 5.33 -25.49
N PRO A 603 17.70 5.65 -26.64
CA PRO A 603 18.22 6.63 -27.58
C PRO A 603 18.35 8.07 -27.01
N VAL A 604 17.67 8.37 -25.91
CA VAL A 604 17.70 9.67 -25.24
C VAL A 604 18.56 9.66 -23.98
N GLY A 605 19.16 8.53 -23.60
CA GLY A 605 20.14 8.41 -22.52
C GLY A 605 19.62 7.96 -21.16
N ASN A 606 18.39 7.43 -21.07
CA ASN A 606 17.94 6.78 -19.83
C ASN A 606 18.53 5.37 -19.73
N VAL A 607 18.87 4.95 -18.52
CA VAL A 607 19.18 3.55 -18.22
C VAL A 607 17.86 2.78 -18.17
N ARG A 608 17.82 1.61 -18.81
CA ARG A 608 16.63 0.75 -18.82
C ARG A 608 16.90 -0.62 -18.21
N ARG A 609 18.09 -1.18 -18.46
CA ARG A 609 18.52 -2.44 -17.84
C ARG A 609 20.00 -2.40 -17.47
N PRO A 610 20.48 -3.28 -16.56
CA PRO A 610 19.68 -4.22 -15.75
C PRO A 610 18.70 -3.46 -14.83
N GLY A 611 17.56 -4.07 -14.50
CA GLY A 611 16.72 -3.56 -13.41
C GLY A 611 17.48 -3.68 -12.08
N VAL A 612 17.21 -2.80 -11.13
CA VAL A 612 17.81 -2.89 -9.80
C VAL A 612 16.89 -3.78 -8.94
N PRO A 613 17.40 -4.88 -8.33
CA PRO A 613 16.53 -5.84 -7.68
C PRO A 613 15.91 -5.29 -6.40
N HIS A 614 14.71 -5.75 -6.05
CA HIS A 614 14.01 -5.35 -4.82
C HIS A 614 14.81 -5.64 -3.56
N TYR A 615 15.60 -6.73 -3.55
CA TYR A 615 16.48 -7.13 -2.46
C TYR A 615 17.94 -7.17 -2.93
N ASN A 616 18.86 -6.78 -2.07
CA ASN A 616 20.23 -6.49 -2.45
C ASN A 616 21.13 -7.72 -2.61
N GLY A 617 20.73 -8.86 -2.02
CA GLY A 617 21.45 -10.14 -2.05
C GLY A 617 22.05 -10.61 -0.72
N GLY A 618 21.98 -9.82 0.37
CA GLY A 618 22.53 -10.20 1.68
C GLY A 618 21.80 -11.36 2.38
N GLU A 619 22.40 -11.98 3.40
CA GLU A 619 21.73 -13.07 4.13
C GLU A 619 20.60 -12.57 5.03
N ILE A 620 19.34 -12.92 4.72
CA ILE A 620 18.17 -12.56 5.54
C ILE A 620 18.27 -13.22 6.93
N LYS A 621 18.26 -12.42 7.99
CA LYS A 621 18.36 -12.84 9.40
C LYS A 621 17.16 -13.68 9.85
N PRO A 622 17.28 -14.46 10.94
CA PRO A 622 16.15 -15.16 11.55
C PRO A 622 14.96 -14.24 11.84
N ILE A 623 13.77 -14.83 12.01
CA ILE A 623 12.55 -14.10 12.38
C ILE A 623 12.76 -13.26 13.67
N HIS A 624 12.15 -12.08 13.72
CA HIS A 624 12.30 -11.03 14.76
C HIS A 624 13.67 -10.33 14.81
N GLN A 625 14.58 -10.61 13.88
CA GLN A 625 15.89 -9.95 13.83
C GLN A 625 16.00 -9.03 12.62
N TRP A 626 16.55 -7.85 12.86
CA TRP A 626 16.80 -6.84 11.84
C TRP A 626 18.04 -7.16 11.00
N ASN A 627 17.95 -6.94 9.69
CA ASN A 627 19.07 -7.07 8.75
C ASN A 627 19.98 -5.83 8.80
N GLY A 628 21.29 -5.95 8.96
CA GLY A 628 22.23 -4.84 8.76
C GLY A 628 22.24 -3.78 9.87
N GLY A 629 22.72 -4.14 11.06
CA GLY A 629 22.80 -3.25 12.23
C GLY A 629 24.16 -3.25 12.96
N HIS A 630 24.41 -2.24 13.81
CA HIS A 630 25.53 -2.05 14.76
C HIS A 630 25.75 -3.27 15.64
N TRP A 631 24.70 -4.03 15.96
CA TRP A 631 24.79 -5.15 16.88
C TRP A 631 25.81 -6.18 16.39
N GLU A 632 25.79 -6.46 15.08
CA GLU A 632 26.71 -7.40 14.42
C GLU A 632 27.75 -6.70 13.52
N ASN A 633 27.60 -5.39 13.27
CA ASN A 633 28.44 -4.56 12.40
C ASN A 633 28.45 -5.06 10.95
N ASP A 634 27.29 -5.48 10.45
CA ASP A 634 27.07 -6.08 9.14
C ASP A 634 26.30 -5.16 8.16
N GLN A 635 26.08 -3.90 8.51
CA GLN A 635 25.37 -2.92 7.68
C GLN A 635 25.89 -2.82 6.23
N ASP A 636 27.20 -3.01 6.01
CA ASP A 636 27.82 -2.92 4.68
C ASP A 636 27.32 -4.04 3.74
N GLU A 637 26.82 -5.14 4.29
CA GLU A 637 26.20 -6.24 3.55
C GLU A 637 24.82 -5.86 2.98
N PHE A 638 24.13 -4.88 3.57
CA PHE A 638 22.71 -4.59 3.30
C PHE A 638 22.43 -3.24 2.66
N ARG A 639 23.46 -2.40 2.44
CA ARG A 639 23.33 -1.03 1.92
C ARG A 639 23.63 -0.87 0.43
N ARG A 640 24.10 -1.92 -0.25
CA ARG A 640 24.44 -1.83 -1.69
C ARG A 640 23.93 -3.01 -2.48
N TRP A 641 23.79 -2.83 -3.80
CA TRP A 641 23.54 -3.93 -4.70
C TRP A 641 24.74 -4.89 -4.75
N ILE A 642 24.52 -6.15 -4.39
CA ILE A 642 25.52 -7.21 -4.52
C ILE A 642 25.25 -8.00 -5.79
N ILE A 643 26.24 -8.03 -6.69
CA ILE A 643 26.26 -8.90 -7.86
C ILE A 643 27.43 -9.86 -7.67
N GLU A 644 27.14 -11.16 -7.57
CA GLU A 644 28.18 -12.18 -7.51
C GLU A 644 28.91 -12.30 -8.85
N ASP A 645 30.18 -12.71 -8.81
CA ASP A 645 30.92 -13.02 -10.04
C ASP A 645 30.21 -14.14 -10.80
N HIS A 646 30.06 -13.95 -12.11
CA HIS A 646 29.22 -14.82 -12.93
C HIS A 646 29.89 -15.12 -14.28
N THR A 647 29.40 -16.17 -14.93
CA THR A 647 29.84 -16.54 -16.29
C THR A 647 28.86 -16.09 -17.36
N GLU A 648 27.64 -15.70 -16.98
CA GLU A 648 26.59 -15.24 -17.89
C GLU A 648 25.84 -14.05 -17.28
N PHE A 649 25.51 -13.04 -18.11
CA PHE A 649 24.71 -11.89 -17.70
C PHE A 649 23.79 -11.47 -18.83
N ASN A 650 22.48 -11.45 -18.58
CA ASN A 650 21.45 -11.23 -19.58
C ASN A 650 20.53 -10.07 -19.21
N VAL A 651 20.16 -9.26 -20.20
CA VAL A 651 19.19 -8.17 -20.04
C VAL A 651 18.27 -8.10 -21.26
N GLU A 652 17.00 -7.75 -21.02
CA GLU A 652 16.00 -7.60 -22.07
C GLU A 652 15.12 -6.36 -21.86
N VAL A 653 14.73 -5.71 -22.96
CA VAL A 653 13.70 -4.66 -23.01
C VAL A 653 12.72 -4.98 -24.13
N HIS A 654 11.42 -4.84 -23.85
CA HIS A 654 10.33 -5.00 -24.80
C HIS A 654 9.83 -3.65 -25.35
N ASN A 655 9.11 -3.69 -26.48
CA ASN A 655 8.58 -2.55 -27.22
C ASN A 655 9.55 -1.32 -27.29
N ALA A 656 10.80 -1.60 -27.64
CA ALA A 656 11.89 -0.64 -27.58
C ALA A 656 11.58 0.59 -28.46
N MET A 657 11.69 1.80 -27.88
CA MET A 657 11.47 3.02 -28.66
C MET A 657 12.42 3.14 -29.86
N ILE A 658 11.91 3.76 -30.93
CA ILE A 658 12.66 4.05 -32.16
C ILE A 658 13.88 4.91 -31.86
N GLY A 659 15.03 4.53 -32.42
CA GLY A 659 16.27 5.25 -32.29
C GLY A 659 17.48 4.31 -32.26
N THR A 660 18.60 4.80 -31.74
CA THR A 660 19.80 3.97 -31.57
C THR A 660 20.04 3.74 -30.10
N TRP A 661 19.73 2.52 -29.65
CA TRP A 661 20.05 2.04 -28.32
C TRP A 661 21.54 1.76 -28.20
N THR A 662 22.05 1.80 -26.97
CA THR A 662 23.45 1.49 -26.68
C THR A 662 23.54 0.43 -25.59
N ALA A 663 24.18 -0.71 -25.90
CA ALA A 663 24.64 -1.64 -24.88
C ALA A 663 26.05 -1.23 -24.41
N ILE A 664 26.25 -1.11 -23.09
CA ILE A 664 27.53 -0.74 -22.48
C ILE A 664 28.03 -1.91 -21.63
N VAL A 665 29.12 -2.56 -22.06
CA VAL A 665 29.77 -3.64 -21.31
C VAL A 665 30.85 -3.04 -20.40
N VAL A 666 30.76 -3.29 -19.09
CA VAL A 666 31.64 -2.67 -18.09
C VAL A 666 31.80 -3.58 -16.87
N PRO A 667 32.97 -3.63 -16.21
CA PRO A 667 33.09 -4.25 -14.89
C PRO A 667 32.27 -3.50 -13.84
N PHE A 668 31.53 -4.25 -13.02
CA PHE A 668 30.90 -3.77 -11.79
C PHE A 668 31.88 -3.88 -10.60
N MET A 669 31.49 -3.37 -9.43
CA MET A 669 32.25 -3.57 -8.20
C MET A 669 32.27 -5.07 -7.83
N ASN A 670 33.28 -5.50 -7.08
CA ASN A 670 33.27 -6.85 -6.51
C ASN A 670 32.16 -6.99 -5.45
N GLY A 671 31.83 -8.24 -5.07
CA GLY A 671 30.88 -8.51 -3.98
C GLY A 671 31.25 -7.88 -2.62
N ASP A 672 32.55 -7.60 -2.38
CA ASP A 672 33.03 -6.87 -1.19
C ASP A 672 33.03 -5.33 -1.35
N GLY A 673 32.59 -4.82 -2.50
CA GLY A 673 32.49 -3.39 -2.84
C GLY A 673 33.78 -2.78 -3.34
N SER A 674 34.86 -3.58 -3.44
CA SER A 674 36.12 -3.05 -3.93
C SER A 674 36.06 -2.70 -5.41
N ASP A 675 36.61 -1.52 -5.75
CA ASP A 675 36.79 -1.10 -7.13
C ASP A 675 37.84 -1.95 -7.84
N VAL A 676 37.38 -2.92 -8.64
CA VAL A 676 38.25 -3.76 -9.45
C VAL A 676 38.00 -3.59 -10.93
N GLY A 677 39.08 -3.62 -11.68
CA GLY A 677 39.01 -3.64 -13.13
C GLY A 677 38.66 -5.02 -13.68
N PHE A 678 38.61 -5.12 -15.01
CA PHE A 678 38.52 -6.39 -15.72
C PHE A 678 39.57 -6.44 -16.81
N SER A 679 40.23 -7.58 -16.99
CA SER A 679 41.15 -7.80 -18.11
C SER A 679 41.03 -9.23 -18.61
N GLY A 680 40.29 -9.41 -19.69
CA GLY A 680 39.96 -10.74 -20.23
C GLY A 680 39.13 -10.67 -21.50
N SER A 681 38.78 -11.84 -22.02
CA SER A 681 37.84 -11.99 -23.13
C SER A 681 36.43 -12.23 -22.62
N TYR A 682 35.45 -11.76 -23.39
CA TYR A 682 34.04 -12.06 -23.21
C TYR A 682 33.41 -12.30 -24.58
N HIS A 683 32.27 -12.98 -24.59
CA HIS A 683 31.44 -13.18 -25.75
C HIS A 683 30.15 -12.39 -25.57
N ILE A 684 29.69 -11.69 -26.61
CA ILE A 684 28.44 -10.92 -26.58
C ILE A 684 27.52 -11.40 -27.69
N ASN A 685 26.27 -11.69 -27.31
CA ASN A 685 25.17 -11.91 -28.23
C ASN A 685 24.14 -10.78 -28.06
N LEU A 686 23.87 -10.04 -29.14
CA LEU A 686 22.87 -8.99 -29.26
C LEU A 686 21.79 -9.42 -30.22
N GLU A 687 20.61 -9.69 -29.70
CA GLU A 687 19.46 -10.09 -30.48
C GLU A 687 18.41 -8.99 -30.51
N LYS A 688 17.81 -8.81 -31.67
CA LYS A 688 16.67 -7.94 -31.89
C LYS A 688 15.51 -8.82 -32.35
N ARG A 689 14.48 -8.94 -31.51
CA ARG A 689 13.27 -9.72 -31.82
C ARG A 689 12.20 -8.79 -32.39
N ASN A 690 11.91 -8.90 -33.68
CA ASN A 690 10.86 -8.13 -34.33
C ASN A 690 9.54 -8.89 -34.21
N TYR A 691 8.50 -8.23 -33.70
CA TYR A 691 7.23 -8.91 -33.47
C TYR A 691 6.54 -9.21 -34.78
N ASN A 692 6.02 -10.43 -34.90
CA ASN A 692 5.25 -10.83 -36.08
C ASN A 692 3.84 -10.23 -35.99
N PRO A 693 3.42 -9.37 -36.94
CA PRO A 693 2.09 -8.76 -36.89
C PRO A 693 0.96 -9.79 -36.89
N LYS A 694 1.17 -10.97 -37.52
CA LYS A 694 0.19 -12.05 -37.50
C LYS A 694 0.04 -12.69 -36.13
N ARG A 695 1.12 -12.77 -35.34
CA ARG A 695 1.06 -13.24 -33.94
C ARG A 695 0.22 -12.27 -33.12
N ILE A 696 0.50 -10.98 -33.25
CA ILE A 696 -0.24 -9.91 -32.56
C ILE A 696 -1.73 -9.96 -32.93
N ASP A 697 -2.03 -9.97 -34.22
CA ASP A 697 -3.40 -10.03 -34.74
C ASP A 697 -4.12 -11.30 -34.26
N ALA A 698 -3.45 -12.46 -34.24
CA ALA A 698 -4.05 -13.73 -33.82
C ALA A 698 -4.40 -13.72 -32.33
N ALA A 699 -3.49 -13.26 -31.47
CA ALA A 699 -3.72 -13.18 -30.03
C ALA A 699 -4.88 -12.24 -29.70
N LEU A 700 -4.88 -11.01 -30.27
CA LEU A 700 -5.94 -10.03 -30.07
C LEU A 700 -7.29 -10.50 -30.64
N SER A 701 -7.27 -11.15 -31.81
CA SER A 701 -8.46 -11.70 -32.44
C SER A 701 -9.05 -12.85 -31.62
N ALA A 702 -8.22 -13.74 -31.07
CA ALA A 702 -8.66 -14.85 -30.24
C ALA A 702 -9.17 -14.40 -28.87
N ALA A 703 -8.47 -13.47 -28.21
CA ALA A 703 -8.86 -12.91 -26.91
C ALA A 703 -10.23 -12.21 -27.00
N ASN A 704 -10.41 -11.32 -27.96
CA ASN A 704 -11.70 -10.65 -28.16
C ASN A 704 -12.78 -11.60 -28.72
N ALA A 705 -12.42 -12.64 -29.47
CA ALA A 705 -13.36 -13.68 -29.85
C ALA A 705 -13.87 -14.48 -28.65
N ALA A 706 -13.04 -14.71 -27.63
CA ALA A 706 -13.48 -15.34 -26.38
C ALA A 706 -14.49 -14.47 -25.63
N VAL A 707 -14.29 -13.15 -25.58
CA VAL A 707 -15.28 -12.19 -25.05
C VAL A 707 -16.58 -12.23 -25.85
N ILE A 708 -16.51 -12.16 -27.18
CA ILE A 708 -17.70 -12.22 -28.06
C ILE A 708 -18.44 -13.56 -27.92
N ALA A 709 -17.70 -14.65 -27.76
CA ALA A 709 -18.26 -15.99 -27.54
C ALA A 709 -18.98 -16.07 -26.19
N SER A 710 -18.35 -15.53 -25.14
CA SER A 710 -18.87 -15.47 -23.76
C SER A 710 -20.19 -14.70 -23.68
N MET A 711 -20.25 -13.48 -24.24
CA MET A 711 -21.46 -12.65 -24.22
C MET A 711 -22.63 -13.27 -25.02
N ASN A 712 -22.35 -14.18 -25.96
CA ASN A 712 -23.37 -14.88 -26.75
C ASN A 712 -23.69 -16.29 -26.26
N HIS A 713 -23.03 -16.77 -25.19
CA HIS A 713 -23.02 -18.19 -24.78
C HIS A 713 -22.83 -19.13 -25.98
N ALA A 714 -21.82 -18.84 -26.80
CA ALA A 714 -21.51 -19.55 -28.03
C ALA A 714 -20.12 -20.19 -27.97
N PRO A 715 -19.88 -21.36 -28.59
CA PRO A 715 -18.55 -21.95 -28.61
C PRO A 715 -17.58 -21.12 -29.46
N LEU A 716 -16.35 -20.97 -28.95
CA LEU A 716 -15.19 -20.48 -29.69
C LEU A 716 -14.47 -21.66 -30.35
N ILE A 717 -14.21 -21.57 -31.65
CA ILE A 717 -13.44 -22.58 -32.39
C ILE A 717 -12.41 -21.92 -33.32
N TYR A 718 -11.36 -22.66 -33.67
CA TYR A 718 -10.25 -22.11 -34.44
C TYR A 718 -10.17 -22.59 -35.88
N VAL A 719 -9.64 -21.73 -36.75
CA VAL A 719 -9.14 -22.06 -38.09
C VAL A 719 -7.63 -21.81 -38.16
N THR A 720 -6.98 -22.33 -39.20
CA THR A 720 -5.59 -21.94 -39.49
C THR A 720 -5.56 -20.69 -40.39
N GLU A 721 -4.37 -20.20 -40.72
CA GLU A 721 -4.20 -19.08 -41.66
C GLU A 721 -4.88 -19.30 -43.03
N THR A 722 -5.04 -20.55 -43.47
CA THR A 722 -5.49 -20.84 -44.85
C THR A 722 -6.58 -21.90 -44.97
N GLU A 723 -6.82 -22.69 -43.92
CA GLU A 723 -7.71 -23.84 -43.99
C GLU A 723 -8.71 -23.85 -42.84
N VAL A 724 -9.87 -24.45 -43.10
CA VAL A 724 -10.82 -24.84 -42.05
C VAL A 724 -10.49 -26.29 -41.66
N PRO A 725 -9.93 -26.55 -40.47
CA PRO A 725 -9.59 -27.90 -40.04
C PRO A 725 -10.79 -28.83 -40.03
N SER A 726 -10.52 -30.14 -40.16
CA SER A 726 -11.59 -31.14 -40.13
C SER A 726 -12.31 -31.19 -38.77
N ALA A 727 -11.60 -30.97 -37.67
CA ALA A 727 -12.19 -30.88 -36.33
C ALA A 727 -13.19 -29.71 -36.24
N THR A 728 -12.77 -28.51 -36.67
CA THR A 728 -13.59 -27.29 -36.74
C THR A 728 -14.85 -27.49 -37.58
N SER A 729 -14.70 -27.95 -38.83
CA SER A 729 -15.85 -28.16 -39.72
C SER A 729 -16.80 -29.27 -39.23
N ASN A 730 -16.28 -30.33 -38.58
CA ASN A 730 -17.12 -31.35 -37.97
C ASN A 730 -17.90 -30.79 -36.77
N ALA A 731 -17.28 -29.98 -35.92
CA ALA A 731 -17.93 -29.35 -34.77
C ALA A 731 -19.07 -28.42 -35.20
N ILE A 732 -18.82 -27.51 -36.16
CA ILE A 732 -19.86 -26.62 -36.74
C ILE A 732 -21.06 -27.43 -37.24
N ASN A 733 -20.79 -28.49 -38.03
CA ASN A 733 -21.85 -29.34 -38.59
C ASN A 733 -22.64 -30.09 -37.52
N GLN A 734 -21.98 -30.54 -36.45
CA GLN A 734 -22.62 -31.27 -35.36
C GLN A 734 -23.47 -30.37 -34.46
N LEU A 735 -23.00 -29.15 -34.19
CA LEU A 735 -23.74 -28.13 -33.44
C LEU A 735 -24.97 -27.63 -34.20
N GLY A 736 -24.94 -27.75 -35.54
CA GLY A 736 -26.00 -27.26 -36.41
C GLY A 736 -26.00 -25.74 -36.55
N ALA A 737 -24.84 -25.11 -36.36
CA ALA A 737 -24.69 -23.66 -36.35
C ALA A 737 -25.03 -23.03 -37.71
N SER A 738 -25.77 -21.93 -37.66
CA SER A 738 -26.22 -21.21 -38.86
C SER A 738 -25.78 -19.75 -38.87
N ASN A 739 -25.40 -19.20 -37.71
CA ASN A 739 -24.83 -17.88 -37.53
C ASN A 739 -23.35 -18.00 -37.15
N ILE A 740 -22.45 -17.60 -38.04
CA ILE A 740 -21.00 -17.68 -37.82
C ILE A 740 -20.44 -16.27 -37.71
N ILE A 741 -19.82 -15.95 -36.58
CA ILE A 741 -19.10 -14.69 -36.35
C ILE A 741 -17.61 -15.01 -36.49
N PHE A 742 -16.95 -14.45 -37.49
CA PHE A 742 -15.53 -14.63 -37.69
C PHE A 742 -14.78 -13.39 -37.26
N VAL A 743 -14.07 -13.47 -36.14
CA VAL A 743 -13.13 -12.44 -35.71
C VAL A 743 -11.84 -12.70 -36.47
N ASN A 744 -11.58 -11.88 -37.49
CA ASN A 744 -10.51 -12.05 -38.46
C ASN A 744 -9.74 -10.74 -38.62
N LEU A 745 -9.16 -10.27 -37.50
CA LEU A 745 -8.46 -8.99 -37.42
C LEU A 745 -7.44 -8.85 -38.56
N ASN A 746 -7.49 -7.73 -39.28
CA ASN A 746 -6.64 -7.41 -40.43
C ASN A 746 -6.68 -8.44 -41.59
N GLY A 747 -7.70 -9.29 -41.64
CA GLY A 747 -7.79 -10.36 -42.64
C GLY A 747 -6.71 -11.44 -42.47
N LEU A 748 -6.33 -11.70 -41.21
CA LEU A 748 -5.29 -12.65 -40.80
C LEU A 748 -5.40 -14.01 -41.49
N SER A 749 -6.61 -14.58 -41.56
CA SER A 749 -6.88 -15.86 -42.18
C SER A 749 -7.70 -15.72 -43.46
N SER A 750 -7.36 -16.57 -44.43
CA SER A 750 -8.02 -16.72 -45.72
C SER A 750 -8.95 -17.95 -45.76
N ALA A 751 -9.15 -18.61 -44.62
CA ALA A 751 -10.03 -19.76 -44.50
C ALA A 751 -11.49 -19.38 -44.82
N SER A 752 -12.15 -20.19 -45.65
CA SER A 752 -13.52 -19.94 -46.09
C SER A 752 -14.54 -20.58 -45.13
N VAL A 753 -15.06 -19.81 -44.18
CA VAL A 753 -15.97 -20.29 -43.12
C VAL A 753 -17.45 -19.96 -43.31
N ASP A 754 -17.87 -19.46 -44.48
CA ASP A 754 -19.26 -19.04 -44.76
C ASP A 754 -19.84 -18.11 -43.65
N ALA A 755 -19.03 -17.16 -43.17
CA ALA A 755 -19.37 -16.26 -42.07
C ALA A 755 -20.64 -15.43 -42.34
N SER A 756 -21.47 -15.31 -41.30
CA SER A 756 -22.62 -14.38 -41.29
C SER A 756 -22.17 -12.95 -41.00
N GLU A 757 -21.15 -12.80 -40.16
CA GLU A 757 -20.48 -11.55 -39.85
C GLU A 757 -18.97 -11.81 -39.75
N GLU A 758 -18.17 -10.95 -40.37
CA GLU A 758 -16.71 -11.03 -40.34
C GLU A 758 -16.18 -9.68 -39.83
N LEU A 759 -15.52 -9.68 -38.68
CA LEU A 759 -14.97 -8.50 -38.02
C LEU A 759 -13.49 -8.41 -38.37
N VAL A 760 -13.09 -7.40 -39.14
CA VAL A 760 -11.76 -7.32 -39.77
C VAL A 760 -10.90 -6.18 -39.22
N SER A 761 -11.42 -5.38 -38.29
CA SER A 761 -10.67 -4.29 -37.63
C SER A 761 -10.95 -4.25 -36.13
N MET A 762 -10.01 -3.71 -35.36
CA MET A 762 -10.18 -3.56 -33.91
C MET A 762 -11.39 -2.69 -33.55
N GLN A 763 -11.64 -1.62 -34.31
CA GLN A 763 -12.85 -0.80 -34.12
C GLN A 763 -14.14 -1.60 -34.32
N GLU A 764 -14.22 -2.48 -35.33
CA GLU A 764 -15.41 -3.31 -35.56
C GLU A 764 -15.64 -4.30 -34.41
N ILE A 765 -14.56 -4.84 -33.85
CA ILE A 765 -14.59 -5.73 -32.67
C ILE A 765 -15.10 -4.96 -31.45
N ILE A 766 -14.51 -3.80 -31.17
CA ILE A 766 -14.92 -2.92 -30.05
C ILE A 766 -16.38 -2.49 -30.20
N ASP A 767 -16.78 -2.04 -31.39
CA ASP A 767 -18.16 -1.67 -31.71
C ASP A 767 -19.12 -2.85 -31.55
N TYR A 768 -18.66 -4.09 -31.75
CA TYR A 768 -19.47 -5.28 -31.54
C TYR A 768 -19.66 -5.55 -30.04
N ILE A 769 -18.57 -5.64 -29.27
CA ILE A 769 -18.59 -5.90 -27.82
C ILE A 769 -19.42 -4.82 -27.12
N LYS A 770 -19.11 -3.55 -27.40
CA LYS A 770 -19.71 -2.44 -26.69
C LYS A 770 -21.16 -2.11 -27.10
N LYS A 771 -21.75 -2.84 -28.04
CA LYS A 771 -23.21 -2.79 -28.33
C LYS A 771 -24.01 -3.63 -27.33
N ASP A 772 -23.37 -4.54 -26.62
CA ASP A 772 -24.04 -5.33 -25.59
C ASP A 772 -24.50 -4.45 -24.43
N ALA A 773 -25.66 -4.78 -23.86
CA ALA A 773 -26.21 -4.03 -22.75
C ALA A 773 -25.46 -4.27 -21.43
N ASN A 774 -24.72 -5.38 -21.33
CA ASN A 774 -23.92 -5.75 -20.17
C ASN A 774 -22.47 -5.22 -20.27
N SER A 775 -22.11 -4.51 -21.34
CA SER A 775 -20.77 -3.98 -21.52
C SER A 775 -20.49 -2.80 -20.60
N GLU A 776 -19.52 -2.98 -19.70
CA GLU A 776 -19.10 -1.96 -18.74
C GLU A 776 -18.14 -0.93 -19.36
N ASN A 777 -17.89 0.19 -18.67
CA ASN A 777 -16.84 1.14 -19.06
C ASN A 777 -15.46 0.66 -18.60
N TYR A 778 -15.15 -0.58 -18.97
CA TYR A 778 -13.96 -1.31 -18.57
C TYR A 778 -13.08 -1.57 -19.81
N ILE A 779 -11.77 -1.52 -19.62
CA ILE A 779 -10.74 -1.78 -20.63
C ILE A 779 -9.69 -2.70 -20.03
N THR A 780 -9.45 -3.85 -20.67
CA THR A 780 -8.35 -4.74 -20.32
C THR A 780 -7.16 -4.44 -21.21
N MET A 781 -6.02 -4.15 -20.60
CA MET A 781 -4.77 -3.75 -21.25
C MET A 781 -3.72 -4.84 -21.08
N ILE A 782 -3.17 -5.30 -22.19
CA ILE A 782 -2.09 -6.30 -22.22
C ILE A 782 -0.89 -5.75 -22.99
N SER A 783 0.23 -6.46 -22.90
CA SER A 783 1.37 -6.32 -23.80
C SER A 783 1.65 -7.68 -24.43
N LEU A 784 2.01 -7.67 -25.70
CA LEU A 784 2.50 -8.86 -26.41
C LEU A 784 4.03 -8.82 -26.57
N GLY A 785 4.67 -7.99 -25.74
CA GLY A 785 6.08 -7.69 -25.77
C GLY A 785 6.94 -8.86 -25.31
N THR A 786 6.50 -9.64 -24.31
CA THR A 786 7.26 -10.77 -23.74
C THR A 786 7.24 -12.00 -24.66
N GLY A 787 6.14 -12.19 -25.39
CA GLY A 787 5.88 -13.36 -26.23
C GLY A 787 5.09 -14.45 -25.51
N ASP A 788 4.90 -14.31 -24.19
CA ASP A 788 3.99 -15.11 -23.39
C ASP A 788 2.54 -14.67 -23.66
N GLY A 789 1.55 -15.28 -23.02
CA GLY A 789 0.16 -14.85 -23.18
C GLY A 789 -0.70 -14.85 -21.95
N TYR A 790 -0.29 -13.90 -21.10
CA TYR A 790 -1.18 -13.08 -20.28
C TYR A 790 -2.47 -12.63 -20.99
N TYR A 791 -2.55 -12.62 -22.33
CA TYR A 791 -3.77 -12.33 -23.08
C TYR A 791 -4.90 -13.36 -22.88
N ALA A 792 -4.61 -14.63 -22.57
CA ALA A 792 -5.63 -15.63 -22.27
C ALA A 792 -6.32 -15.39 -20.91
N PRO A 793 -5.59 -15.24 -19.79
CA PRO A 793 -6.22 -14.85 -18.53
C PRO A 793 -6.81 -13.43 -18.61
N ALA A 794 -6.20 -12.49 -19.34
CA ALA A 794 -6.80 -11.17 -19.59
C ALA A 794 -8.18 -11.27 -20.28
N ALA A 795 -8.32 -12.16 -21.25
CA ALA A 795 -9.61 -12.42 -21.89
C ALA A 795 -10.66 -12.97 -20.92
N MET A 796 -10.24 -13.70 -19.86
CA MET A 796 -11.16 -14.17 -18.81
C MET A 796 -11.76 -13.02 -18.01
N ALA A 797 -10.93 -12.05 -17.60
CA ALA A 797 -11.39 -10.83 -16.93
C ALA A 797 -12.27 -9.99 -17.87
N ALA A 798 -11.80 -9.78 -19.11
CA ALA A 798 -12.54 -9.01 -20.12
C ALA A 798 -13.91 -9.62 -20.46
N ALA A 799 -14.02 -10.95 -20.47
CA ALA A 799 -15.29 -11.65 -20.69
C ALA A 799 -16.29 -11.40 -19.55
N TYR A 800 -15.83 -11.30 -18.30
CA TYR A 800 -16.70 -11.01 -17.16
C TYR A 800 -17.33 -9.60 -17.26
N HIS A 801 -16.54 -8.60 -17.64
CA HIS A 801 -16.98 -7.20 -17.81
C HIS A 801 -17.58 -6.88 -19.18
N VAL A 802 -17.63 -7.86 -20.10
CA VAL A 802 -17.97 -7.68 -21.52
C VAL A 802 -17.21 -6.48 -22.10
N ALA A 803 -15.88 -6.56 -22.01
CA ALA A 803 -14.94 -5.49 -22.32
C ALA A 803 -13.94 -5.90 -23.41
N PRO A 804 -13.40 -4.94 -24.19
CA PRO A 804 -12.36 -5.24 -25.17
C PRO A 804 -11.01 -5.49 -24.50
N VAL A 805 -10.22 -6.37 -25.12
CA VAL A 805 -8.80 -6.58 -24.80
C VAL A 805 -7.94 -5.80 -25.81
N LEU A 806 -7.11 -4.88 -25.34
CA LEU A 806 -6.27 -4.01 -26.15
C LEU A 806 -4.77 -4.22 -25.86
N ASN A 807 -3.93 -3.98 -26.86
CA ASN A 807 -2.47 -4.02 -26.72
C ASN A 807 -1.92 -2.62 -26.44
N ILE A 808 -1.24 -2.45 -25.31
CA ILE A 808 -0.57 -1.19 -24.95
C ILE A 808 0.54 -0.80 -25.95
N GLY A 809 1.03 -1.73 -26.78
CA GLY A 809 1.96 -1.41 -27.88
C GLY A 809 1.43 -0.34 -28.85
N GLU A 810 0.11 -0.15 -28.93
CA GLU A 810 -0.52 0.94 -29.69
C GLU A 810 -0.39 2.33 -29.03
N ALA A 811 0.03 2.38 -27.77
CA ALA A 811 0.41 3.58 -27.00
C ALA A 811 1.93 3.55 -26.67
N PRO A 812 2.81 3.64 -27.68
CA PRO A 812 4.24 3.39 -27.51
C PRO A 812 4.95 4.42 -26.62
N ASP A 813 4.45 5.67 -26.53
CA ASP A 813 5.04 6.68 -25.66
C ASP A 813 4.72 6.37 -24.20
N ALA A 814 3.49 5.93 -23.90
CA ALA A 814 3.10 5.45 -22.57
C ALA A 814 3.91 4.24 -22.15
N TYR A 815 3.94 3.19 -22.97
CA TYR A 815 4.67 1.96 -22.66
C TYR A 815 6.15 2.25 -22.33
N ASN A 816 6.82 3.03 -23.20
CA ASN A 816 8.21 3.39 -22.98
C ASN A 816 8.41 4.26 -21.74
N THR A 817 7.45 5.13 -21.41
CA THR A 817 7.58 6.06 -20.28
C THR A 817 7.30 5.39 -18.94
N ILE A 818 6.39 4.42 -18.88
CA ILE A 818 6.14 3.57 -17.69
C ILE A 818 7.44 2.90 -17.24
N ASP A 819 8.15 2.21 -18.14
CA ASP A 819 9.41 1.55 -17.79
C ASP A 819 10.58 2.53 -17.56
N LYS A 820 10.56 3.74 -18.16
CA LYS A 820 11.49 4.82 -17.77
C LYS A 820 11.26 5.30 -16.34
N ILE A 821 10.01 5.48 -15.93
CA ILE A 821 9.67 5.93 -14.57
C ILE A 821 10.20 4.89 -13.58
N ALA A 822 9.86 3.61 -13.76
CA ALA A 822 10.27 2.54 -12.86
C ALA A 822 11.80 2.41 -12.79
N ALA A 823 12.47 2.29 -13.94
CA ALA A 823 13.94 2.20 -13.99
C ALA A 823 14.61 3.43 -13.36
N TRP A 824 14.12 4.65 -13.64
CA TRP A 824 14.69 5.84 -13.00
C TRP A 824 14.53 5.79 -11.48
N ARG A 825 13.35 5.41 -10.97
CA ARG A 825 13.08 5.32 -9.53
C ARG A 825 13.96 4.24 -8.88
N GLU A 826 14.12 3.09 -9.51
CA GLU A 826 15.05 2.05 -9.09
C GLU A 826 16.48 2.61 -8.96
N TYR A 827 17.01 3.25 -10.00
CA TYR A 827 18.36 3.81 -10.04
C TYR A 827 18.54 5.12 -9.26
N ALA A 828 17.47 5.81 -8.88
CA ALA A 828 17.55 6.98 -7.99
C ALA A 828 17.33 6.60 -6.52
N GLY A 829 16.98 5.34 -6.26
CA GLY A 829 16.80 4.81 -4.91
C GLY A 829 18.10 4.33 -4.26
N ASP A 830 17.96 3.73 -3.09
CA ASP A 830 19.06 3.12 -2.35
C ASP A 830 18.58 1.98 -1.41
N TYR A 831 19.48 1.12 -0.92
CA TYR A 831 19.11 -0.03 -0.09
C TYR A 831 19.09 0.29 1.40
N TYR A 832 17.99 -0.09 2.04
CA TYR A 832 17.77 0.01 3.48
C TYR A 832 17.42 -1.37 4.04
N HIS A 833 18.23 -1.87 4.98
CA HIS A 833 18.09 -3.23 5.54
C HIS A 833 17.94 -4.32 4.47
N GLY A 834 18.62 -4.14 3.33
CA GLY A 834 18.64 -5.06 2.20
C GLY A 834 17.53 -4.84 1.17
N ALA A 835 16.50 -4.05 1.45
CA ALA A 835 15.41 -3.76 0.52
C ALA A 835 15.53 -2.37 -0.13
N ARG A 836 15.16 -2.24 -1.40
CA ARG A 836 15.43 -1.06 -2.22
C ARG A 836 14.42 0.07 -1.98
N SER A 837 14.75 1.09 -1.20
CA SER A 837 13.95 2.32 -1.16
C SER A 837 14.06 3.09 -2.48
N VAL A 838 12.98 3.14 -3.27
CA VAL A 838 12.98 3.75 -4.61
C VAL A 838 12.96 5.28 -4.62
N GLY A 839 13.61 5.85 -5.63
CA GLY A 839 13.79 7.29 -5.88
C GLY A 839 12.50 8.08 -6.12
N HIS A 840 12.56 9.40 -5.87
CA HIS A 840 11.43 10.32 -6.05
C HIS A 840 11.58 11.16 -7.30
N LEU A 841 10.63 11.04 -8.24
CA LEU A 841 10.70 11.86 -9.46
C LEU A 841 10.61 13.35 -9.11
N PRO A 842 11.54 14.19 -9.62
CA PRO A 842 11.55 15.63 -9.38
C PRO A 842 10.22 16.32 -9.74
N GLN A 843 9.85 17.30 -8.92
CA GLN A 843 8.61 18.06 -9.01
C GLN A 843 8.86 19.56 -8.92
N MET A 844 8.02 20.36 -9.57
CA MET A 844 8.03 21.81 -9.44
C MET A 844 6.77 22.31 -8.71
N SER A 845 6.93 23.36 -7.91
CA SER A 845 5.82 24.00 -7.19
C SER A 845 4.97 24.91 -8.09
N GLU A 846 5.46 25.22 -9.28
CA GLU A 846 4.77 26.03 -10.29
C GLU A 846 5.17 25.62 -11.71
N PRO A 847 4.35 25.92 -12.73
CA PRO A 847 4.68 25.64 -14.12
C PRO A 847 5.99 26.28 -14.57
N THR A 848 6.74 25.60 -15.44
CA THR A 848 8.01 26.09 -16.02
C THR A 848 8.02 26.09 -17.55
N ASP A 849 8.68 27.09 -18.15
CA ASP A 849 8.89 27.20 -19.62
C ASP A 849 10.12 26.39 -20.11
N LEU A 850 10.81 25.71 -19.19
CA LEU A 850 11.92 24.82 -19.49
C LEU A 850 11.38 23.46 -19.96
N SER A 851 12.00 22.89 -20.98
CA SER A 851 11.73 21.50 -21.39
C SER A 851 12.52 20.55 -20.50
N SER A 852 12.12 19.29 -20.36
CA SER A 852 12.97 18.22 -19.81
C SER A 852 13.36 17.25 -20.94
N PRO A 853 14.66 17.00 -21.18
CA PRO A 853 15.80 17.72 -20.62
C PRO A 853 15.87 19.17 -21.14
N PRO A 854 16.31 20.12 -20.30
CA PRO A 854 16.46 21.51 -20.74
C PRO A 854 17.74 21.67 -21.56
N SER A 855 17.68 22.49 -22.61
CA SER A 855 18.92 22.90 -23.28
C SER A 855 19.80 23.69 -22.30
N TRP A 856 21.11 23.45 -22.32
CA TRP A 856 22.08 24.18 -21.51
C TRP A 856 21.98 25.71 -21.68
N ILE A 857 21.61 26.20 -22.88
CA ILE A 857 21.38 27.62 -23.14
C ILE A 857 20.19 28.15 -22.32
N LYS A 858 19.07 27.40 -22.28
CA LYS A 858 17.88 27.79 -21.50
C LYS A 858 18.16 27.78 -20.00
N LEU A 859 18.84 26.75 -19.47
CA LEU A 859 19.29 26.72 -18.07
C LEU A 859 20.15 27.93 -17.73
N PHE A 860 21.08 28.28 -18.62
CA PHE A 860 21.93 29.45 -18.41
C PHE A 860 21.15 30.77 -18.45
N ILE A 861 20.16 30.90 -19.35
CA ILE A 861 19.25 32.05 -19.37
C ILE A 861 18.42 32.11 -18.08
N TYR A 862 17.95 30.97 -17.57
CA TYR A 862 17.25 30.89 -16.29
C TYR A 862 18.15 31.39 -15.15
N TYR A 863 19.38 30.87 -15.06
CA TYR A 863 20.37 31.32 -14.09
C TYR A 863 20.61 32.84 -14.16
N LEU A 864 20.76 33.41 -15.37
CA LEU A 864 20.94 34.86 -15.54
C LEU A 864 19.74 35.69 -15.09
N LYS A 865 18.53 35.11 -15.07
CA LYS A 865 17.30 35.78 -14.64
C LYS A 865 17.08 35.66 -13.13
N ASN A 866 17.38 34.50 -12.55
CA ASN A 866 17.01 34.15 -11.18
C ASN A 866 18.19 34.17 -10.19
N ASP A 867 19.44 34.29 -10.69
CA ASP A 867 20.69 34.19 -9.92
C ASP A 867 20.93 32.81 -9.27
N GLU A 868 20.18 31.79 -9.70
CA GLU A 868 20.27 30.39 -9.28
C GLU A 868 19.86 29.43 -10.42
N PHE A 869 20.36 28.20 -10.38
CA PHE A 869 19.89 27.14 -11.28
C PHE A 869 18.61 26.50 -10.69
N PRO A 870 17.66 26.04 -11.53
CA PRO A 870 16.54 25.28 -11.03
C PRO A 870 17.02 23.91 -10.53
N HIS A 871 16.26 23.25 -9.66
CA HIS A 871 16.60 21.90 -9.21
C HIS A 871 16.76 20.94 -10.43
N PRO A 872 17.75 20.02 -10.42
CA PRO A 872 17.86 18.97 -11.44
C PRO A 872 16.55 18.18 -11.62
N GLY A 873 16.23 17.83 -12.86
CA GLY A 873 15.03 17.11 -13.28
C GLY A 873 13.82 18.00 -13.60
N LEU A 874 13.73 19.22 -13.06
CA LEU A 874 12.54 20.07 -13.23
C LEU A 874 11.27 19.35 -12.71
N ASP A 875 10.24 19.16 -13.54
CA ASP A 875 9.01 18.46 -13.17
C ASP A 875 8.84 17.16 -13.98
N LEU A 876 9.81 16.24 -13.84
CA LEU A 876 9.75 14.93 -14.48
C LEU A 876 8.49 14.16 -14.07
N LYS A 877 8.02 14.33 -12.83
CA LYS A 877 6.81 13.65 -12.37
C LYS A 877 5.60 14.05 -13.21
N LEU A 878 5.37 15.34 -13.43
CA LEU A 878 4.27 15.80 -14.27
C LEU A 878 4.45 15.36 -15.73
N GLU A 879 5.66 15.50 -16.27
CA GLU A 879 5.93 15.21 -17.67
C GLU A 879 5.72 13.72 -17.98
N TRP A 880 6.28 12.83 -17.17
CA TRP A 880 6.26 11.40 -17.45
C TRP A 880 4.92 10.76 -17.12
N PHE A 881 4.34 10.99 -15.93
CA PHE A 881 3.00 10.47 -15.63
C PHE A 881 1.93 11.08 -16.55
N GLY A 882 2.07 12.37 -16.89
CA GLY A 882 1.19 13.03 -17.86
C GLY A 882 1.32 12.44 -19.28
N THR A 883 2.52 12.05 -19.71
CA THR A 883 2.72 11.36 -21.00
C THR A 883 2.01 10.02 -21.03
N VAL A 884 2.12 9.24 -19.94
CA VAL A 884 1.46 7.93 -19.81
C VAL A 884 -0.07 8.10 -19.89
N ALA A 885 -0.63 8.98 -19.05
CA ALA A 885 -2.07 9.23 -19.03
C ALA A 885 -2.59 9.69 -20.39
N GLN A 886 -1.94 10.68 -21.01
CA GLN A 886 -2.41 11.29 -22.26
C GLN A 886 -2.28 10.37 -23.48
N ASP A 887 -1.26 9.51 -23.55
CA ASP A 887 -1.09 8.59 -24.67
C ASP A 887 -2.11 7.44 -24.61
N ILE A 888 -2.33 6.86 -23.42
CA ILE A 888 -3.38 5.84 -23.23
C ILE A 888 -4.78 6.45 -23.44
N GLN A 889 -5.07 7.62 -22.88
CA GLN A 889 -6.34 8.34 -23.10
C GLN A 889 -6.57 8.68 -24.58
N ARG A 890 -5.51 9.00 -25.33
CA ARG A 890 -5.61 9.22 -26.78
C ARG A 890 -5.98 7.91 -27.49
N MET A 891 -5.30 6.82 -27.17
CA MET A 891 -5.58 5.50 -27.74
C MET A 891 -7.04 5.09 -27.51
N ILE A 892 -7.55 5.19 -26.28
CA ILE A 892 -8.95 4.81 -26.00
C ILE A 892 -9.97 5.76 -26.65
N ARG A 893 -9.68 7.06 -26.75
CA ARG A 893 -10.52 8.03 -27.46
C ARG A 893 -10.59 7.75 -28.95
N ASP A 894 -9.48 7.36 -29.57
CA ASP A 894 -9.44 7.00 -30.98
C ASP A 894 -10.34 5.78 -31.28
N TYR A 895 -10.57 4.92 -30.28
CA TYR A 895 -11.52 3.81 -30.30
C TYR A 895 -12.95 4.14 -29.84
N GLY A 896 -13.22 5.36 -29.36
CA GLY A 896 -14.52 5.76 -28.81
C GLY A 896 -14.87 5.07 -27.47
N LEU A 897 -13.84 4.75 -26.69
CA LEU A 897 -13.96 4.15 -25.36
C LEU A 897 -14.00 5.20 -24.23
N ASP A 898 -13.82 6.49 -24.53
CA ASP A 898 -13.99 7.61 -23.60
C ASP A 898 -15.48 7.95 -23.39
N ARG A 899 -16.18 7.07 -22.67
CA ARG A 899 -17.64 7.12 -22.47
C ARG A 899 -18.04 8.02 -21.31
N ASP A 900 -19.34 8.21 -21.13
CA ASP A 900 -19.85 8.88 -19.93
C ASP A 900 -19.53 8.04 -18.69
N GLY A 901 -18.87 8.64 -17.69
CA GLY A 901 -18.45 7.96 -16.46
C GLY A 901 -16.94 7.87 -16.37
N GLN A 902 -16.43 7.13 -15.39
CA GLN A 902 -15.00 6.86 -15.27
C GLN A 902 -14.64 5.61 -16.07
N GLU A 903 -13.45 5.59 -16.67
CA GLU A 903 -12.90 4.36 -17.25
C GLU A 903 -12.21 3.51 -16.18
N ALA A 904 -12.54 2.21 -16.15
CA ALA A 904 -11.82 1.21 -15.37
C ALA A 904 -10.78 0.52 -16.25
N PHE A 905 -9.51 0.53 -15.82
CA PHE A 905 -8.42 -0.17 -16.49
C PHE A 905 -7.96 -1.38 -15.68
N LEU A 906 -7.79 -2.53 -16.34
CA LEU A 906 -7.05 -3.65 -15.77
C LEU A 906 -5.84 -3.96 -16.66
N PHE A 907 -4.65 -3.78 -16.11
CA PHE A 907 -3.42 -4.26 -16.73
C PHE A 907 -3.21 -5.74 -16.39
N VAL A 908 -2.82 -6.57 -17.35
CA VAL A 908 -2.48 -7.98 -17.11
C VAL A 908 -1.13 -8.26 -17.76
N SER A 909 -0.08 -8.21 -16.94
CA SER A 909 1.31 -8.27 -17.37
C SER A 909 2.23 -8.34 -16.14
N PRO A 910 3.43 -8.93 -16.26
CA PRO A 910 4.43 -8.86 -15.19
C PRO A 910 4.84 -7.42 -14.92
N ARG A 911 4.76 -7.01 -13.65
CA ARG A 911 5.05 -5.62 -13.27
C ARG A 911 6.53 -5.25 -13.31
N ASP A 912 7.43 -6.24 -13.31
CA ASP A 912 8.88 -6.01 -13.17
C ASP A 912 9.61 -6.12 -14.52
N THR A 913 9.08 -6.90 -15.46
CA THR A 913 9.72 -7.17 -16.75
C THR A 913 9.02 -6.52 -17.96
N ASP A 914 7.71 -6.19 -17.86
CA ASP A 914 6.89 -5.73 -18.99
C ASP A 914 6.12 -4.42 -18.68
N ILE A 915 4.80 -4.45 -18.41
CA ILE A 915 4.03 -3.24 -18.07
C ILE A 915 4.27 -2.90 -16.59
N ARG A 916 5.09 -1.89 -16.30
CA ARG A 916 5.40 -1.53 -14.91
C ARG A 916 4.19 -0.95 -14.15
N ASP A 917 4.13 -1.24 -12.84
CA ASP A 917 3.07 -0.89 -11.89
C ASP A 917 2.69 0.61 -11.84
N VAL A 918 3.64 1.50 -12.14
CA VAL A 918 3.39 2.96 -12.23
C VAL A 918 2.34 3.35 -13.26
N ALA A 919 1.97 2.44 -14.17
CA ALA A 919 0.81 2.57 -15.05
C ALA A 919 -0.49 2.82 -14.27
N CYS A 920 -0.71 2.09 -13.16
CA CYS A 920 -1.88 2.28 -12.30
C CYS A 920 -1.96 3.72 -11.82
N ARG A 921 -0.89 4.22 -11.20
CA ARG A 921 -0.85 5.57 -10.64
C ARG A 921 -1.08 6.67 -11.69
N ALA A 922 -0.65 6.46 -12.94
CA ALA A 922 -0.87 7.40 -14.02
C ALA A 922 -2.35 7.55 -14.40
N LEU A 923 -3.14 6.49 -14.22
CA LEU A 923 -4.53 6.38 -14.67
C LEU A 923 -5.55 6.35 -13.53
N VAL A 924 -5.14 6.53 -12.27
CA VAL A 924 -6.07 6.82 -11.18
C VAL A 924 -6.22 8.34 -11.06
N GLY A 925 -7.45 8.82 -11.08
CA GLY A 925 -7.81 10.24 -11.02
C GLY A 925 -9.29 10.46 -11.34
N ASN A 926 -9.76 11.71 -11.47
CA ASN A 926 -11.20 11.94 -11.61
C ASN A 926 -11.82 11.33 -12.89
N GLU A 927 -11.04 11.07 -13.95
CA GLU A 927 -11.56 10.47 -15.19
C GLU A 927 -11.46 8.94 -15.20
N SER A 928 -10.59 8.32 -14.40
CA SER A 928 -10.35 6.87 -14.47
C SER A 928 -9.78 6.27 -13.18
N TYR A 929 -9.81 4.95 -13.09
CA TYR A 929 -9.11 4.16 -12.07
C TYR A 929 -8.53 2.89 -12.68
N ALA A 930 -7.53 2.32 -12.01
CA ALA A 930 -6.75 1.23 -12.59
C ALA A 930 -6.30 0.20 -11.55
N GLY A 931 -6.35 -1.08 -11.95
CA GLY A 931 -5.72 -2.20 -11.25
C GLY A 931 -4.77 -2.96 -12.17
N HIS A 932 -4.01 -3.88 -11.60
CA HIS A 932 -2.97 -4.64 -12.31
C HIS A 932 -2.89 -6.08 -11.79
N ILE A 933 -2.75 -7.06 -12.68
CA ILE A 933 -2.38 -8.44 -12.35
C ILE A 933 -0.88 -8.57 -12.59
N PRO A 934 -0.02 -8.48 -11.55
CA PRO A 934 1.38 -8.07 -11.70
C PRO A 934 2.38 -9.22 -11.84
N VAL A 935 1.92 -10.45 -12.08
CA VAL A 935 2.69 -11.68 -11.84
C VAL A 935 3.36 -12.26 -13.09
N GLU A 936 4.45 -13.01 -12.88
CA GLU A 936 5.39 -13.47 -13.94
C GLU A 936 4.92 -14.70 -14.75
N THR A 937 3.73 -15.26 -14.49
CA THR A 937 3.22 -16.41 -15.28
C THR A 937 1.73 -16.28 -15.64
N PRO A 938 1.30 -16.82 -16.80
CA PRO A 938 -0.12 -16.91 -17.15
C PRO A 938 -0.94 -17.72 -16.13
N ALA A 939 -0.34 -18.77 -15.57
CA ALA A 939 -0.94 -19.60 -14.54
C ALA A 939 -1.29 -18.82 -13.27
N PHE A 940 -0.33 -18.05 -12.75
CA PHE A 940 -0.55 -17.21 -11.58
C PHE A 940 -1.57 -16.10 -11.91
N SER A 941 -1.48 -15.49 -13.09
CA SER A 941 -2.47 -14.49 -13.54
C SER A 941 -3.89 -15.04 -13.56
N SER A 942 -4.08 -16.27 -14.05
CA SER A 942 -5.37 -16.95 -14.07
C SER A 942 -5.91 -17.21 -12.67
N ALA A 943 -5.06 -17.62 -11.72
CA ALA A 943 -5.47 -17.85 -10.34
C ALA A 943 -6.02 -16.58 -9.69
N ILE A 944 -5.35 -15.44 -9.86
CA ILE A 944 -5.81 -14.14 -9.32
C ILE A 944 -7.10 -13.70 -10.01
N ILE A 945 -7.15 -13.72 -11.35
CA ILE A 945 -8.34 -13.29 -12.11
C ILE A 945 -9.56 -14.15 -11.79
N CYS A 946 -9.41 -15.48 -11.75
CA CYS A 946 -10.49 -16.37 -11.37
C CYS A 946 -10.96 -16.10 -9.94
N ARG A 947 -10.05 -15.83 -9.00
CA ARG A 947 -10.39 -15.44 -7.62
C ARG A 947 -11.17 -14.14 -7.57
N ASN A 948 -10.82 -13.12 -8.36
CA ASN A 948 -11.54 -11.84 -8.41
C ASN A 948 -12.97 -12.00 -8.95
N ILE A 949 -13.15 -12.64 -10.11
CA ILE A 949 -14.49 -12.75 -10.72
C ILE A 949 -15.40 -13.74 -9.97
N LEU A 950 -14.83 -14.75 -9.30
CA LEU A 950 -15.57 -15.70 -8.45
C LEU A 950 -15.66 -15.24 -6.99
N TYR A 951 -15.10 -14.08 -6.64
CA TYR A 951 -15.07 -13.58 -5.25
C TYR A 951 -16.42 -13.68 -4.53
N PRO A 952 -17.57 -13.33 -5.14
CA PRO A 952 -18.89 -13.49 -4.49
C PRO A 952 -19.28 -14.92 -4.11
N ALA A 953 -18.61 -15.94 -4.66
CA ALA A 953 -18.79 -17.35 -4.30
C ALA A 953 -17.64 -17.86 -3.41
N VAL A 954 -16.39 -17.70 -3.82
CA VAL A 954 -15.24 -18.29 -3.10
C VAL A 954 -15.01 -17.69 -1.71
N ILE A 955 -15.47 -16.46 -1.46
CA ILE A 955 -15.39 -15.85 -0.13
C ILE A 955 -16.20 -16.64 0.93
N TYR A 956 -17.20 -17.44 0.53
CA TYR A 956 -17.95 -18.29 1.46
C TYR A 956 -17.19 -19.54 1.93
N ALA A 957 -16.08 -19.87 1.27
CA ALA A 957 -15.14 -20.87 1.77
C ALA A 957 -14.27 -20.31 2.90
N ASN A 958 -14.06 -18.99 2.95
CA ASN A 958 -13.26 -18.34 3.98
C ASN A 958 -13.93 -18.50 5.37
N PRO A 959 -13.27 -19.17 6.33
CA PRO A 959 -13.80 -19.35 7.68
C PRO A 959 -13.95 -18.03 8.45
N GLY A 960 -13.14 -17.01 8.12
CA GLY A 960 -13.16 -15.67 8.71
C GLY A 960 -13.77 -14.58 7.82
N ARG A 961 -14.63 -14.93 6.84
CA ARG A 961 -15.26 -13.93 5.93
C ARG A 961 -16.04 -12.80 6.61
N ASP A 962 -16.44 -12.98 7.86
CA ASP A 962 -17.19 -11.98 8.64
C ASP A 962 -16.27 -11.21 9.62
N VAL A 963 -14.95 -11.44 9.57
CA VAL A 963 -13.92 -10.84 10.45
C VAL A 963 -13.08 -9.85 9.65
N VAL A 964 -12.92 -8.64 10.18
CA VAL A 964 -11.98 -7.64 9.67
C VAL A 964 -10.80 -7.55 10.63
N THR A 965 -9.59 -7.56 10.10
CA THR A 965 -8.36 -7.44 10.89
C THR A 965 -7.57 -6.18 10.53
N SER A 966 -6.64 -5.81 11.40
CA SER A 966 -5.73 -4.70 11.16
C SER A 966 -4.43 -4.89 11.93
N GLN A 967 -3.43 -4.12 11.55
CA GLN A 967 -2.24 -3.87 12.34
C GLN A 967 -1.94 -2.37 12.40
N PHE A 968 -2.42 -1.71 13.45
CA PHE A 968 -2.20 -0.30 13.70
C PHE A 968 -0.97 -0.07 14.56
N MET A 969 0.20 0.08 13.93
CA MET A 969 1.46 0.39 14.62
C MET A 969 1.70 1.89 14.71
N ASN A 970 1.67 2.56 13.55
CA ASN A 970 1.84 3.99 13.44
C ASN A 970 0.53 4.57 12.94
N TYR A 971 -0.06 5.46 13.72
CA TYR A 971 -1.32 6.09 13.35
C TYR A 971 -1.45 7.48 13.97
N PRO A 972 -2.11 8.41 13.26
CA PRO A 972 -2.49 9.71 13.79
C PRO A 972 -3.76 9.63 14.64
N ASP A 973 -3.83 10.49 15.66
CA ASP A 973 -5.04 10.69 16.46
C ASP A 973 -5.14 12.18 16.83
N GLY A 974 -5.85 12.98 16.00
CA GLY A 974 -6.07 14.41 16.19
C GLY A 974 -5.30 15.38 15.28
N TYR A 975 -4.58 14.90 14.25
CA TYR A 975 -3.84 15.77 13.32
C TYR A 975 -4.76 16.36 12.24
N THR A 976 -4.69 17.66 11.95
CA THR A 976 -5.45 18.26 10.82
C THR A 976 -4.62 18.32 9.54
N TRP A 977 -4.98 17.50 8.54
CA TRP A 977 -4.38 17.54 7.22
C TRP A 977 -4.99 18.65 6.35
N GLN A 978 -4.18 19.27 5.47
CA GLN A 978 -4.62 20.34 4.58
C GLN A 978 -4.62 19.84 3.14
N ALA A 979 -5.81 19.59 2.59
CA ALA A 979 -5.98 19.00 1.27
C ALA A 979 -5.84 20.03 0.13
N ASN A 980 -5.83 19.56 -1.12
CA ASN A 980 -5.69 20.39 -2.31
C ASN A 980 -6.88 21.33 -2.56
N ASP A 981 -8.04 21.05 -1.98
CA ASP A 981 -9.22 21.92 -2.02
C ASP A 981 -9.10 23.17 -1.10
N GLY A 982 -8.06 23.21 -0.26
CA GLY A 982 -7.80 24.28 0.70
C GLY A 982 -8.47 24.11 2.06
N ASN A 983 -9.19 23.00 2.29
CA ASN A 983 -9.84 22.70 3.56
C ASN A 983 -8.92 21.89 4.48
N GLY A 984 -9.18 22.01 5.79
CA GLY A 984 -8.52 21.23 6.82
C GLY A 984 -9.41 20.09 7.29
N TYR A 985 -8.87 18.87 7.33
CA TYR A 985 -9.58 17.66 7.74
C TYR A 985 -8.88 17.03 8.94
N PRO A 986 -9.54 16.89 10.09
CA PRO A 986 -8.96 16.19 11.23
C PRO A 986 -8.83 14.70 10.91
N ASN A 987 -7.74 14.09 11.37
CA ASN A 987 -7.45 12.69 11.19
C ASN A 987 -7.48 11.97 12.54
N TYR A 988 -8.47 11.12 12.71
CA TYR A 988 -8.67 10.20 13.83
C TYR A 988 -8.76 8.75 13.30
N ALA A 989 -7.80 8.35 12.46
CA ALA A 989 -7.84 7.15 11.62
C ALA A 989 -8.37 5.92 12.37
N THR A 990 -7.73 5.52 13.47
CA THR A 990 -8.12 4.31 14.22
C THR A 990 -9.56 4.35 14.74
N ARG A 991 -10.09 5.54 15.08
CA ARG A 991 -11.46 5.72 15.57
C ARG A 991 -12.49 5.59 14.45
N HIS A 992 -12.21 6.20 13.30
CA HIS A 992 -13.05 6.09 12.10
C HIS A 992 -12.99 4.69 11.49
N ASP A 993 -11.81 4.10 11.43
CA ASP A 993 -11.59 2.78 10.85
C ASP A 993 -12.29 1.71 11.68
N LYS A 994 -12.26 1.79 13.02
CA LYS A 994 -13.04 0.87 13.90
C LYS A 994 -14.53 0.89 13.55
N ALA A 995 -15.12 2.05 13.26
CA ALA A 995 -16.51 2.16 12.83
C ALA A 995 -16.76 1.49 11.46
N SER A 996 -15.90 1.77 10.47
CA SER A 996 -15.99 1.16 9.14
C SER A 996 -15.80 -0.36 9.18
N PHE A 997 -14.82 -0.84 9.94
CA PHE A 997 -14.45 -2.25 10.07
C PHE A 997 -15.53 -3.07 10.78
N SER A 998 -16.27 -2.45 11.69
CA SER A 998 -17.38 -3.09 12.42
C SER A 998 -18.74 -2.91 11.72
N SER A 999 -18.79 -2.17 10.62
CA SER A 999 -20.03 -1.90 9.90
C SER A 999 -20.63 -3.15 9.26
N ARG A 1000 -21.96 -3.16 9.13
CA ARG A 1000 -22.75 -4.26 8.53
C ARG A 1000 -22.52 -5.61 9.21
N ASP A 1001 -22.50 -5.62 10.54
CA ASP A 1001 -22.37 -6.80 11.40
C ASP A 1001 -21.03 -7.57 11.28
N ARG A 1002 -19.97 -6.89 10.81
CA ARG A 1002 -18.62 -7.46 10.80
C ARG A 1002 -18.01 -7.43 12.20
N PHE A 1003 -17.20 -8.44 12.52
CA PHE A 1003 -16.41 -8.47 13.76
C PHE A 1003 -15.02 -7.89 13.50
N TYR A 1004 -14.65 -6.83 14.21
CA TYR A 1004 -13.32 -6.24 14.11
C TYR A 1004 -12.36 -6.80 15.17
N GLU A 1005 -11.27 -7.41 14.71
CA GLU A 1005 -10.18 -7.95 15.54
C GLU A 1005 -8.82 -7.45 15.04
N GLY A 1006 -8.32 -6.35 15.60
CA GLY A 1006 -6.98 -5.83 15.28
C GLY A 1006 -5.89 -6.50 16.10
N HIS A 1007 -4.64 -6.44 15.62
CA HIS A 1007 -3.46 -7.01 16.28
C HIS A 1007 -2.27 -6.05 16.25
N VAL A 1008 -1.34 -6.21 17.19
CA VAL A 1008 -0.03 -5.53 17.19
C VAL A 1008 1.12 -6.52 17.34
N ILE A 1009 0.84 -7.70 17.90
CA ILE A 1009 1.78 -8.81 18.01
C ILE A 1009 1.71 -9.66 16.73
N ILE A 1010 2.85 -9.86 16.07
CA ILE A 1010 2.89 -10.45 14.73
C ILE A 1010 2.41 -11.91 14.73
N GLU A 1011 2.70 -12.69 15.76
CA GLU A 1011 2.25 -14.08 15.87
C GLU A 1011 0.73 -14.20 15.83
N ASN A 1012 0.04 -13.29 16.52
CA ASN A 1012 -1.42 -13.29 16.57
C ASN A 1012 -2.01 -12.81 15.24
N LEU A 1013 -1.37 -11.84 14.59
CA LEU A 1013 -1.75 -11.44 13.23
C LEU A 1013 -1.59 -12.59 12.22
N ILE A 1014 -0.48 -13.32 12.27
CA ILE A 1014 -0.24 -14.50 11.42
C ILE A 1014 -1.26 -15.61 11.73
N GLU A 1015 -1.58 -15.83 13.02
CA GLU A 1015 -2.64 -16.77 13.40
C GLU A 1015 -4.00 -16.34 12.83
N ARG A 1016 -4.33 -15.05 12.85
CA ARG A 1016 -5.55 -14.51 12.25
C ARG A 1016 -5.58 -14.70 10.74
N TYR A 1017 -4.50 -14.39 10.03
CA TYR A 1017 -4.38 -14.64 8.59
C TYR A 1017 -4.63 -16.11 8.22
N ASN A 1018 -3.98 -17.05 8.93
CA ASN A 1018 -4.15 -18.48 8.67
C ASN A 1018 -5.51 -19.03 9.11
N LYS A 1019 -6.21 -18.36 10.05
CA LYS A 1019 -7.63 -18.63 10.37
C LYS A 1019 -8.60 -18.01 9.35
N GLY A 1020 -8.11 -17.19 8.42
CA GLY A 1020 -8.87 -16.38 7.50
C GLY A 1020 -9.37 -15.07 8.12
N ALA A 1021 -9.32 -13.99 7.34
CA ALA A 1021 -10.11 -12.78 7.52
C ALA A 1021 -10.68 -12.32 6.17
N LEU A 1022 -11.68 -11.44 6.22
CA LEU A 1022 -12.24 -10.77 5.05
C LEU A 1022 -11.26 -9.77 4.44
N PHE A 1023 -10.64 -9.01 5.33
CA PHE A 1023 -9.91 -7.79 5.01
C PHE A 1023 -8.86 -7.55 6.09
N SER A 1024 -7.69 -7.09 5.68
CA SER A 1024 -6.61 -6.64 6.55
C SER A 1024 -6.15 -5.23 6.20
N TYR A 1025 -6.03 -4.37 7.20
CA TYR A 1025 -5.36 -3.07 7.07
C TYR A 1025 -4.08 -2.98 7.87
N TYR A 1026 -2.95 -2.77 7.20
CA TYR A 1026 -1.69 -2.45 7.81
C TYR A 1026 -1.44 -0.94 7.82
N SER A 1027 -1.19 -0.37 9.01
CA SER A 1027 -0.78 1.03 9.18
C SER A 1027 0.51 1.10 9.99
N GLY A 1028 1.63 1.32 9.30
CA GLY A 1028 2.94 1.17 9.93
C GLY A 1028 4.09 1.59 9.04
N HIS A 1029 5.29 1.14 9.40
CA HIS A 1029 6.47 1.38 8.59
C HIS A 1029 6.50 0.48 7.36
N GLY A 1030 7.04 1.00 6.26
CA GLY A 1030 7.33 0.21 5.07
C GLY A 1030 8.43 -0.83 5.24
N THR A 1031 9.24 -0.70 6.30
CA THR A 1031 10.46 -1.49 6.55
C THR A 1031 11.42 -1.55 5.34
N GLY A 1032 11.45 -0.49 4.52
CA GLY A 1032 12.17 -0.48 3.24
C GLY A 1032 11.57 -1.39 2.17
N GLY A 1033 10.41 -1.99 2.41
CA GLY A 1033 9.77 -3.01 1.58
C GLY A 1033 10.06 -4.44 2.00
N SER A 1034 10.74 -4.65 3.13
CA SER A 1034 11.33 -5.93 3.49
C SER A 1034 10.39 -6.85 4.27
N GLY A 1035 9.40 -6.32 5.00
CA GLY A 1035 8.49 -7.11 5.83
C GLY A 1035 7.40 -6.32 6.58
N ILE A 1036 6.74 -7.02 7.50
CA ILE A 1036 5.69 -6.52 8.40
C ILE A 1036 6.34 -6.02 9.69
N SER A 1037 6.02 -4.79 10.15
CA SER A 1037 6.43 -4.30 11.47
C SER A 1037 5.40 -4.59 12.56
N GLY A 1038 5.83 -4.78 13.80
CA GLY A 1038 4.97 -5.11 14.93
C GLY A 1038 5.56 -4.73 16.30
N GLN A 1039 4.80 -4.97 17.36
CA GLN A 1039 5.26 -4.84 18.74
C GLN A 1039 5.99 -6.13 19.11
N TYR A 1040 7.22 -6.03 19.65
CA TYR A 1040 7.86 -7.19 20.25
C TYR A 1040 7.00 -7.71 21.39
N LYS A 1041 6.70 -9.01 21.39
CA LYS A 1041 6.04 -9.68 22.50
C LYS A 1041 6.91 -9.62 23.74
N ASN A 1042 8.19 -9.99 23.61
CA ASN A 1042 9.21 -9.75 24.62
C ASN A 1042 10.58 -9.57 23.95
N MET A 1043 11.14 -8.36 24.00
CA MET A 1043 12.41 -8.05 23.32
C MET A 1043 13.58 -8.89 23.85
N ALA A 1044 13.62 -9.22 25.15
CA ALA A 1044 14.69 -10.03 25.73
C ALA A 1044 14.68 -11.47 25.20
N GLU A 1045 13.52 -11.99 24.79
CA GLU A 1045 13.35 -13.32 24.21
C GLU A 1045 13.56 -13.31 22.68
N ASP A 1046 12.90 -12.38 21.99
CA ASP A 1046 12.80 -12.36 20.52
C ASP A 1046 14.04 -11.71 19.88
N PHE A 1047 14.51 -10.59 20.45
CA PHE A 1047 15.70 -9.90 19.97
C PHE A 1047 16.63 -9.44 21.10
N PRO A 1048 17.39 -10.36 21.74
CA PRO A 1048 18.20 -10.06 22.92
C PRO A 1048 19.28 -8.98 22.71
N LEU A 1049 19.66 -8.72 21.45
CA LEU A 1049 20.62 -7.69 21.06
C LEU A 1049 20.02 -6.28 21.07
N GLY A 1050 18.69 -6.16 20.96
CA GLY A 1050 17.98 -4.89 20.99
C GLY A 1050 18.08 -4.17 22.33
N GLU A 1051 18.01 -2.85 22.29
CA GLU A 1051 18.03 -1.95 23.43
C GLU A 1051 16.72 -1.17 23.54
N MET A 1052 16.18 -1.10 24.76
CA MET A 1052 15.03 -0.26 25.10
C MET A 1052 15.52 1.05 25.72
N ARG A 1053 14.69 2.11 25.68
CA ARG A 1053 14.97 3.34 26.45
C ARG A 1053 15.17 3.08 27.95
N HIS A 1054 14.44 2.10 28.47
CA HIS A 1054 14.43 1.71 29.87
C HIS A 1054 14.63 0.18 30.00
N GLU A 1055 15.70 -0.23 30.69
CA GLU A 1055 16.12 -1.64 30.81
C GLU A 1055 15.04 -2.55 31.39
N ASN A 1056 14.20 -2.06 32.31
CA ASN A 1056 13.12 -2.84 32.90
C ASN A 1056 12.00 -3.20 31.90
N LEU A 1057 11.94 -2.55 30.73
CA LEU A 1057 11.00 -2.86 29.65
C LEU A 1057 11.57 -3.83 28.61
N LYS A 1058 12.85 -4.22 28.74
CA LYS A 1058 13.49 -5.19 27.83
C LYS A 1058 12.92 -6.59 28.02
N ASP A 1059 12.73 -7.00 29.28
CA ASP A 1059 12.13 -8.29 29.67
C ASP A 1059 10.70 -8.06 30.18
N PHE A 1060 9.86 -7.48 29.31
CA PHE A 1060 8.46 -7.17 29.57
C PHE A 1060 7.58 -7.86 28.53
N ASP A 1061 6.57 -8.59 29.00
CA ASP A 1061 5.60 -9.29 28.16
C ASP A 1061 4.49 -8.33 27.73
N TRP A 1062 4.55 -7.88 26.48
CA TRP A 1062 3.49 -7.07 25.87
C TRP A 1062 2.30 -7.94 25.48
N TRP A 1063 1.10 -7.38 25.68
CA TRP A 1063 -0.15 -7.98 25.24
C TRP A 1063 -0.43 -7.65 23.78
N ASP A 1064 -1.23 -8.49 23.14
CA ASP A 1064 -1.81 -8.13 21.87
C ASP A 1064 -2.99 -7.18 22.05
N ALA A 1065 -3.27 -6.36 21.03
CA ALA A 1065 -4.27 -5.31 21.11
C ALA A 1065 -4.70 -4.86 19.71
N TRP A 1066 -5.86 -4.20 19.62
CA TRP A 1066 -6.41 -3.70 18.36
C TRP A 1066 -5.63 -2.52 17.77
N ARG A 1067 -4.76 -1.88 18.57
CA ARG A 1067 -3.86 -0.80 18.14
C ARG A 1067 -2.64 -0.66 19.05
N GLY A 1068 -1.58 -0.06 18.50
CA GLY A 1068 -0.26 0.13 19.10
C GLY A 1068 -0.23 0.89 20.43
N TYR A 1069 0.85 0.69 21.18
CA TYR A 1069 1.08 1.31 22.48
C TYR A 1069 1.87 2.61 22.30
N SER A 1070 1.18 3.76 22.40
CA SER A 1070 1.79 5.09 22.17
C SER A 1070 2.98 5.35 23.11
N GLY A 1071 4.20 5.21 22.57
CA GLY A 1071 5.43 5.34 23.32
C GLY A 1071 5.64 4.21 24.34
N PHE A 1072 5.46 2.97 23.89
CA PHE A 1072 5.55 1.73 24.67
C PHE A 1072 6.82 1.61 25.54
N ASP A 1073 7.97 2.11 25.08
CA ASP A 1073 9.22 2.08 25.82
C ASP A 1073 9.55 3.40 26.54
N ASN A 1074 8.57 4.28 26.75
CA ASN A 1074 8.75 5.48 27.58
C ASN A 1074 8.85 5.14 29.08
N LYS A 1075 9.27 6.14 29.86
CA LYS A 1075 9.40 6.03 31.33
C LYS A 1075 8.11 5.59 32.02
N GLN A 1076 6.98 6.16 31.58
CA GLN A 1076 5.66 5.74 32.03
C GLN A 1076 5.12 4.72 31.02
N THR A 1077 4.83 3.51 31.49
CA THR A 1077 4.19 2.48 30.67
C THR A 1077 2.74 2.86 30.38
N LYS A 1078 2.32 2.68 29.12
CA LYS A 1078 0.97 3.00 28.65
C LYS A 1078 0.22 1.79 28.14
N THR A 1079 -1.09 1.93 27.99
CA THR A 1079 -1.99 0.94 27.36
C THR A 1079 -2.56 1.46 26.04
N CYS A 1080 -3.18 0.59 25.23
CA CYS A 1080 -3.84 0.99 23.99
C CYS A 1080 -5.09 1.89 24.21
N ARG A 1081 -5.55 2.07 25.46
CA ARG A 1081 -6.68 2.95 25.82
C ARG A 1081 -6.30 4.41 25.80
N GLU A 1082 -5.09 4.70 26.24
CA GLU A 1082 -4.58 6.05 26.36
C GLU A 1082 -4.42 6.62 24.95
N GLY A 1083 -5.27 7.58 24.58
CA GLY A 1083 -5.34 8.16 23.24
C GLY A 1083 -4.07 8.90 22.82
N GLY A 1084 -4.08 9.39 21.58
CA GLY A 1084 -2.95 10.07 20.96
C GLY A 1084 -2.28 9.27 19.85
N ASP A 1085 -1.36 9.91 19.14
CA ASP A 1085 -0.62 9.30 18.05
C ASP A 1085 0.33 8.20 18.55
N SER A 1086 0.51 7.18 17.72
CA SER A 1086 1.50 6.13 17.92
C SER A 1086 2.57 6.23 16.84
N ALA A 1087 3.84 6.16 17.27
CA ALA A 1087 5.00 6.19 16.39
C ALA A 1087 6.10 5.28 16.93
N TYR A 1088 6.24 4.10 16.32
CA TYR A 1088 7.35 3.19 16.51
C TYR A 1088 8.51 3.62 15.60
N ASN A 1089 9.75 3.38 16.02
CA ASN A 1089 10.94 3.77 15.25
C ASN A 1089 11.66 2.55 14.68
N SER A 1090 12.34 2.74 13.54
CA SER A 1090 13.30 1.76 13.01
C SER A 1090 14.69 1.86 13.66
N GLN A 1091 14.79 2.59 14.78
CA GLN A 1091 16.02 2.84 15.52
C GLN A 1091 15.73 2.76 17.03
N GLU A 1092 16.75 2.39 17.79
CA GLU A 1092 16.75 2.44 19.26
C GLU A 1092 16.95 3.89 19.77
N PRO A 1093 16.28 4.29 20.87
CA PRO A 1093 15.19 3.58 21.55
C PRO A 1093 13.86 3.63 20.76
N SER A 1094 12.93 2.73 21.09
CA SER A 1094 11.63 2.50 20.43
C SER A 1094 11.66 1.65 19.15
N LEU A 1095 12.63 0.74 19.04
CA LEU A 1095 12.75 -0.20 17.91
C LEU A 1095 11.55 -1.16 17.85
N TYR A 1096 10.89 -1.24 16.69
CA TYR A 1096 9.82 -2.22 16.45
C TYR A 1096 10.35 -3.62 16.08
N ASP A 1097 9.48 -4.62 16.22
CA ASP A 1097 9.69 -5.97 15.71
C ASP A 1097 9.44 -6.02 14.20
N ILE A 1098 10.18 -6.87 13.49
CA ILE A 1098 10.06 -7.04 12.05
C ILE A 1098 10.04 -8.52 11.65
N VAL A 1099 9.07 -8.88 10.81
CA VAL A 1099 9.04 -10.17 10.12
C VAL A 1099 9.21 -9.94 8.63
N HIS A 1100 10.40 -10.27 8.13
CA HIS A 1100 10.73 -10.20 6.71
C HIS A 1100 9.78 -11.06 5.86
N PHE A 1101 9.43 -10.62 4.66
CA PHE A 1101 8.46 -11.31 3.77
C PHE A 1101 8.86 -12.74 3.40
N LYS A 1102 10.15 -13.07 3.47
CA LYS A 1102 10.65 -14.45 3.42
C LYS A 1102 9.96 -15.32 4.47
N TRP A 1103 9.95 -14.86 5.72
CA TRP A 1103 9.32 -15.59 6.81
C TRP A 1103 7.80 -15.55 6.71
N CYS A 1104 7.21 -14.47 6.19
CA CYS A 1104 5.78 -14.45 5.87
C CYS A 1104 5.41 -15.54 4.83
N ASP A 1105 6.13 -15.64 3.71
CA ASP A 1105 5.93 -16.68 2.69
C ASP A 1105 6.12 -18.11 3.25
N GLN A 1106 6.92 -18.26 4.31
CA GLN A 1106 7.04 -19.55 5.01
C GLN A 1106 5.86 -19.85 5.95
N LEU A 1107 5.30 -18.82 6.59
CA LEU A 1107 4.35 -18.95 7.69
C LEU A 1107 2.89 -18.81 7.25
N PHE A 1108 2.64 -18.12 6.14
CA PHE A 1108 1.31 -17.99 5.57
C PHE A 1108 0.84 -19.34 5.01
N GLU A 1109 -0.44 -19.62 5.21
CA GLU A 1109 -1.15 -20.74 4.59
C GLU A 1109 -2.05 -20.18 3.47
N ASN A 1110 -3.27 -20.68 3.32
CA ASN A 1110 -4.25 -20.08 2.43
C ASN A 1110 -4.91 -18.88 3.13
N LEU A 1111 -4.88 -17.70 2.51
CA LEU A 1111 -5.52 -16.47 2.98
C LEU A 1111 -6.98 -16.36 2.53
N HIS A 1112 -7.51 -17.37 1.83
CA HIS A 1112 -8.94 -17.54 1.59
C HIS A 1112 -9.64 -16.32 0.96
N SER A 1113 -9.03 -15.71 -0.05
CA SER A 1113 -9.54 -14.51 -0.72
C SER A 1113 -9.60 -13.26 0.17
N GLU A 1114 -8.74 -13.14 1.17
CA GLU A 1114 -8.59 -11.89 1.94
C GLU A 1114 -8.21 -10.70 1.03
N VAL A 1115 -8.68 -9.49 1.40
CA VAL A 1115 -8.27 -8.23 0.75
C VAL A 1115 -7.26 -7.50 1.64
N GLU A 1116 -6.09 -7.19 1.07
CA GLU A 1116 -4.97 -6.57 1.78
C GLU A 1116 -4.86 -5.08 1.46
N VAL A 1117 -4.84 -4.23 2.49
CA VAL A 1117 -4.60 -2.78 2.33
C VAL A 1117 -3.45 -2.32 3.20
N TRP A 1118 -2.57 -1.50 2.63
CA TRP A 1118 -1.31 -1.08 3.25
C TRP A 1118 -1.12 0.45 3.19
N SER A 1119 -0.93 1.03 4.37
CA SER A 1119 -0.37 2.37 4.59
C SER A 1119 1.07 2.24 5.07
N SER A 1120 1.99 2.28 4.11
CA SER A 1120 3.42 2.09 4.35
C SER A 1120 4.25 2.63 3.18
N CYS A 1121 5.56 2.85 3.40
CA CYS A 1121 6.48 3.22 2.32
C CYS A 1121 6.92 1.99 1.52
N THR A 1122 6.96 2.12 0.20
CA THR A 1122 7.58 1.24 -0.80
C THR A 1122 7.12 -0.22 -0.85
N THR A 1123 6.38 -0.75 0.13
CA THR A 1123 5.93 -2.14 0.16
C THR A 1123 5.26 -2.59 -1.14
N GLY A 1124 4.48 -1.71 -1.78
CA GLY A 1124 3.81 -2.01 -3.05
C GLY A 1124 4.73 -2.22 -4.25
N GLU A 1125 5.97 -1.72 -4.21
CA GLU A 1125 6.99 -1.94 -5.23
C GLU A 1125 7.70 -3.29 -5.03
N HIS A 1126 7.72 -3.80 -3.80
CA HIS A 1126 8.57 -4.93 -3.42
C HIS A 1126 7.78 -6.23 -3.27
N LEU A 1127 8.32 -7.19 -2.52
CA LEU A 1127 7.89 -8.59 -2.53
C LEU A 1127 6.58 -8.83 -1.77
N GLY A 1128 6.14 -7.89 -0.92
CA GLY A 1128 4.90 -8.00 -0.13
C GLY A 1128 3.69 -8.42 -0.96
N PRO A 1129 3.25 -7.64 -1.98
CA PRO A 1129 2.14 -8.00 -2.85
C PRO A 1129 2.19 -9.41 -3.43
N ILE A 1130 3.37 -9.83 -3.90
CA ILE A 1130 3.53 -11.15 -4.54
C ILE A 1130 3.42 -12.27 -3.51
N VAL A 1131 3.93 -12.07 -2.29
CA VAL A 1131 3.72 -13.03 -1.18
C VAL A 1131 2.23 -13.18 -0.88
N TYR A 1132 1.52 -12.10 -0.61
CA TYR A 1132 0.07 -12.16 -0.31
C TYR A 1132 -0.75 -12.83 -1.42
N LEU A 1133 -0.52 -12.43 -2.68
CA LEU A 1133 -1.21 -13.04 -3.83
C LEU A 1133 -0.87 -14.53 -4.01
N SER A 1134 0.36 -14.95 -3.69
CA SER A 1134 0.76 -16.37 -3.76
C SER A 1134 0.03 -17.22 -2.71
N HIS A 1135 -0.33 -16.61 -1.59
CA HIS A 1135 -1.06 -17.27 -0.51
C HIS A 1135 -2.58 -17.15 -0.62
N GLY A 1136 -3.11 -16.64 -1.74
CA GLY A 1136 -4.54 -16.67 -2.02
C GLY A 1136 -5.32 -15.43 -1.57
N SER A 1137 -4.67 -14.31 -1.28
CA SER A 1137 -5.39 -13.02 -1.19
C SER A 1137 -6.09 -12.71 -2.52
N ALA A 1138 -7.27 -12.09 -2.46
CA ALA A 1138 -7.99 -11.66 -3.65
C ALA A 1138 -7.38 -10.40 -4.27
N MET A 1139 -6.91 -9.47 -3.45
CA MET A 1139 -6.39 -8.18 -3.91
C MET A 1139 -5.37 -7.65 -2.91
N TRP A 1140 -4.39 -6.90 -3.41
CA TRP A 1140 -3.47 -6.10 -2.59
C TRP A 1140 -3.50 -4.63 -3.02
N TYR A 1141 -3.55 -3.70 -2.09
CA TYR A 1141 -3.54 -2.26 -2.37
C TYR A 1141 -2.62 -1.49 -1.39
N GLY A 1142 -1.81 -0.57 -1.91
CA GLY A 1142 -0.90 0.23 -1.09
C GLY A 1142 0.12 1.03 -1.90
N CYS A 1143 1.09 1.64 -1.22
CA CYS A 1143 2.06 2.55 -1.84
C CYS A 1143 3.34 1.82 -2.31
N ALA A 1144 3.66 1.96 -3.59
CA ALA A 1144 4.92 1.58 -4.22
C ALA A 1144 6.01 2.67 -4.12
N GLY A 1145 5.72 3.82 -3.49
CA GLY A 1145 6.70 4.88 -3.20
C GLY A 1145 6.66 5.29 -1.73
N SER A 1146 7.07 6.51 -1.39
CA SER A 1146 6.87 7.01 -0.02
C SER A 1146 5.43 7.42 0.23
N ALA A 1147 4.91 7.02 1.40
CA ALA A 1147 3.64 7.46 1.96
C ALA A 1147 3.90 8.22 3.27
N TYR A 1148 3.04 9.18 3.60
CA TYR A 1148 3.06 9.86 4.88
C TYR A 1148 1.82 9.43 5.67
N GLY A 1149 1.98 8.64 6.72
CA GLY A 1149 0.87 7.97 7.42
C GLY A 1149 -0.30 8.89 7.76
N VAL A 1150 -0.03 10.12 8.21
CA VAL A 1150 -1.09 11.10 8.50
C VAL A 1150 -1.95 11.46 7.29
N GLN A 1151 -1.35 11.58 6.10
CA GLN A 1151 -2.09 11.84 4.88
C GLN A 1151 -2.75 10.55 4.38
N ASP A 1152 -2.01 9.45 4.41
CA ASP A 1152 -2.38 8.21 3.77
C ASP A 1152 -3.51 7.51 4.50
N ASP A 1153 -3.45 7.46 5.83
CA ASP A 1153 -4.50 6.89 6.68
C ASP A 1153 -5.81 7.68 6.52
N LEU A 1154 -5.75 9.01 6.45
CA LEU A 1154 -6.96 9.81 6.21
C LEU A 1154 -7.60 9.47 4.87
N HIS A 1155 -6.79 9.32 3.83
CA HIS A 1155 -7.27 8.93 2.51
C HIS A 1155 -7.87 7.52 2.54
N ASN A 1156 -7.22 6.56 3.21
CA ASN A 1156 -7.67 5.19 3.33
C ASN A 1156 -8.97 5.09 4.16
N SER A 1157 -9.10 5.83 5.27
CA SER A 1157 -10.34 5.86 6.08
C SER A 1157 -11.56 6.28 5.26
N TRP A 1158 -11.41 7.24 4.33
CA TRP A 1158 -12.50 7.65 3.42
C TRP A 1158 -12.83 6.58 2.39
N ILE A 1159 -11.82 5.85 1.91
CA ILE A 1159 -12.02 4.68 1.03
C ILE A 1159 -12.75 3.58 1.80
N PHE A 1160 -12.40 3.33 3.06
CA PHE A 1160 -13.03 2.30 3.90
C PHE A 1160 -14.50 2.61 4.17
N GLU A 1161 -14.86 3.87 4.39
CA GLU A 1161 -16.26 4.28 4.50
C GLU A 1161 -17.04 3.94 3.22
N ASP A 1162 -16.54 4.33 2.04
CA ASP A 1162 -17.17 4.01 0.76
C ASP A 1162 -17.28 2.49 0.52
N VAL A 1163 -16.21 1.74 0.75
CA VAL A 1163 -16.16 0.30 0.46
C VAL A 1163 -16.96 -0.52 1.47
N MET A 1164 -16.75 -0.29 2.76
CA MET A 1164 -17.28 -1.17 3.81
C MET A 1164 -18.70 -0.82 4.22
N VAL A 1165 -19.04 0.47 4.24
CA VAL A 1165 -20.37 0.97 4.62
C VAL A 1165 -21.27 1.06 3.39
N ARG A 1166 -20.83 1.73 2.32
CA ARG A 1166 -21.65 1.96 1.11
C ARG A 1166 -21.60 0.83 0.09
N GLY A 1167 -20.57 -0.02 0.14
CA GLY A 1167 -20.40 -1.13 -0.81
C GLY A 1167 -19.89 -0.69 -2.18
N ASP A 1168 -19.18 0.44 -2.25
CA ASP A 1168 -18.49 0.87 -3.48
C ASP A 1168 -17.28 -0.03 -3.78
N SER A 1169 -16.83 -0.05 -5.05
CA SER A 1169 -15.59 -0.72 -5.45
C SER A 1169 -14.36 0.08 -5.02
N PHE A 1170 -13.28 -0.60 -4.62
CA PHE A 1170 -12.03 0.05 -4.18
C PHE A 1170 -11.47 1.07 -5.17
N GLY A 1171 -11.38 0.74 -6.46
CA GLY A 1171 -10.78 1.62 -7.47
C GLY A 1171 -11.55 2.94 -7.65
N ALA A 1172 -12.88 2.86 -7.68
CA ALA A 1172 -13.73 4.05 -7.77
C ALA A 1172 -13.61 4.93 -6.51
N SER A 1173 -13.56 4.33 -5.32
CA SER A 1173 -13.38 5.05 -4.07
C SER A 1173 -12.03 5.76 -3.98
N GLU A 1174 -10.93 5.12 -4.39
CA GLU A 1174 -9.61 5.76 -4.45
C GLU A 1174 -9.62 6.95 -5.42
N SER A 1175 -10.15 6.74 -6.62
CA SER A 1175 -10.21 7.76 -7.67
C SER A 1175 -11.02 9.00 -7.24
N ARG A 1176 -12.11 8.82 -6.49
CA ARG A 1176 -12.98 9.90 -5.97
C ARG A 1176 -12.22 10.93 -5.15
N TYR A 1177 -11.26 10.48 -4.34
CA TYR A 1177 -10.56 11.31 -3.37
C TYR A 1177 -9.11 11.66 -3.77
N LEU A 1178 -8.51 10.94 -4.73
CA LEU A 1178 -7.10 11.11 -5.10
C LEU A 1178 -6.71 12.58 -5.32
N TRP A 1179 -7.51 13.36 -6.05
CA TRP A 1179 -7.19 14.75 -6.38
C TRP A 1179 -7.06 15.66 -5.17
N MET A 1180 -7.66 15.31 -4.02
CA MET A 1180 -7.56 16.04 -2.76
C MET A 1180 -6.21 15.82 -2.08
N PHE A 1181 -5.61 14.65 -2.29
CA PHE A 1181 -4.40 14.20 -1.61
C PHE A 1181 -3.16 14.30 -2.50
N ASN A 1182 -3.31 14.05 -3.80
CA ASN A 1182 -2.23 13.85 -4.75
C ASN A 1182 -2.53 14.48 -6.12
N ARG A 1183 -1.52 14.48 -7.01
CA ARG A 1183 -1.67 14.94 -8.40
C ARG A 1183 -2.56 13.99 -9.19
N ASP A 1184 -3.61 14.51 -9.81
CA ASP A 1184 -4.45 13.82 -10.78
C ASP A 1184 -3.91 14.10 -12.19
N PHE A 1185 -3.32 13.08 -12.81
CA PHE A 1185 -2.76 13.15 -14.16
C PHE A 1185 -3.81 12.94 -15.26
N THR A 1186 -4.99 12.46 -14.89
CA THR A 1186 -6.09 12.19 -15.83
C THR A 1186 -6.74 13.51 -16.27
N THR A 1187 -6.94 14.46 -15.34
CA THR A 1187 -7.53 15.78 -15.65
C THR A 1187 -6.50 16.86 -15.96
N MET A 1188 -5.27 16.73 -15.46
CA MET A 1188 -4.23 17.76 -15.50
C MET A 1188 -4.68 19.11 -14.91
N ASP A 1189 -5.66 19.11 -13.99
CA ASP A 1189 -6.17 20.33 -13.36
C ASP A 1189 -5.10 20.96 -12.44
N PRO A 1190 -4.74 22.25 -12.65
CA PRO A 1190 -3.75 22.93 -11.81
C PRO A 1190 -4.01 22.89 -10.29
N THR A 1191 -5.26 22.77 -9.87
CA THR A 1191 -5.68 22.69 -8.45
C THR A 1191 -5.08 21.48 -7.75
N THR A 1192 -5.06 20.35 -8.44
CA THR A 1192 -4.49 19.09 -7.93
C THR A 1192 -3.00 19.01 -8.26
N LEU A 1193 -2.56 19.48 -9.44
CA LEU A 1193 -1.14 19.44 -9.82
C LEU A 1193 -0.22 20.27 -8.88
N TYR A 1194 -0.71 21.42 -8.42
CA TYR A 1194 0.05 22.36 -7.59
C TYR A 1194 -0.62 22.64 -6.23
N GLY A 1195 -1.55 21.77 -5.83
CA GLY A 1195 -2.21 21.84 -4.53
C GLY A 1195 -1.26 21.54 -3.38
N ARG A 1196 -1.61 22.01 -2.18
CA ARG A 1196 -0.74 21.91 -0.99
C ARG A 1196 -0.41 20.46 -0.60
N SER A 1197 -1.37 19.55 -0.71
CA SER A 1197 -1.18 18.14 -0.38
C SER A 1197 -0.26 17.47 -1.40
N SER A 1198 -0.47 17.74 -2.69
CA SER A 1198 0.37 17.22 -3.78
C SER A 1198 1.82 17.69 -3.70
N LEU A 1199 2.07 18.89 -3.16
CA LEU A 1199 3.40 19.48 -3.02
C LEU A 1199 3.95 19.36 -1.58
N PHE A 1200 3.39 18.48 -0.75
CA PHE A 1200 3.89 18.26 0.60
C PHE A 1200 5.36 17.86 0.58
N GLN A 1201 6.16 18.48 1.45
CA GLN A 1201 7.62 18.29 1.53
C GLN A 1201 8.40 18.52 0.23
N ILE A 1202 7.92 19.36 -0.70
CA ILE A 1202 8.62 19.63 -1.96
C ILE A 1202 10.09 20.10 -1.81
N THR A 1203 10.42 20.77 -0.71
CA THR A 1203 11.80 21.18 -0.41
C THR A 1203 12.73 20.02 -0.09
N SER A 1204 12.17 18.83 0.18
CA SER A 1204 12.83 17.57 0.44
C SER A 1204 12.57 16.56 -0.69
N GLY A 1205 12.25 17.02 -1.90
CA GLY A 1205 11.93 16.17 -3.06
C GLY A 1205 10.44 15.86 -3.25
N GLY A 1206 9.60 16.12 -2.23
CA GLY A 1206 8.16 15.86 -2.23
C GLY A 1206 7.81 14.38 -2.01
N LEU A 1207 6.53 14.06 -1.79
CA LEU A 1207 6.12 12.66 -1.71
C LEU A 1207 5.99 12.04 -3.10
N THR A 1208 6.47 10.80 -3.25
CA THR A 1208 6.26 10.01 -4.47
C THR A 1208 4.82 9.52 -4.60
N ASN A 1209 4.24 9.01 -3.50
CA ASN A 1209 2.87 8.51 -3.37
C ASN A 1209 2.33 7.86 -4.68
N VAL A 1210 2.94 6.72 -5.01
CA VAL A 1210 2.56 5.85 -6.13
C VAL A 1210 1.73 4.74 -5.52
N LYS A 1211 0.41 4.94 -5.40
CA LYS A 1211 -0.48 3.86 -5.00
C LYS A 1211 -0.74 2.93 -6.18
N ALA A 1212 -0.71 1.64 -5.89
CA ALA A 1212 -0.96 0.57 -6.84
C ALA A 1212 -2.01 -0.38 -6.25
N MET A 1213 -2.90 -0.85 -7.12
CA MET A 1213 -3.90 -1.86 -6.82
C MET A 1213 -3.58 -3.09 -7.64
N TYR A 1214 -3.24 -4.18 -6.96
CA TYR A 1214 -2.95 -5.47 -7.58
C TYR A 1214 -4.16 -6.39 -7.44
N GLY A 1215 -4.91 -6.53 -8.53
CA GLY A 1215 -6.23 -7.15 -8.61
C GLY A 1215 -7.17 -6.35 -9.50
N ASP A 1216 -8.40 -6.84 -9.66
CA ASP A 1216 -9.47 -6.14 -10.37
C ASP A 1216 -9.93 -4.89 -9.60
N PRO A 1217 -9.85 -3.67 -10.19
CA PRO A 1217 -10.19 -2.46 -9.46
C PRO A 1217 -11.69 -2.26 -9.22
N THR A 1218 -12.55 -3.07 -9.85
CA THR A 1218 -13.99 -3.07 -9.65
C THR A 1218 -14.45 -4.01 -8.53
N LEU A 1219 -13.52 -4.75 -7.91
CA LEU A 1219 -13.82 -5.68 -6.82
C LEU A 1219 -14.56 -4.95 -5.69
N THR A 1220 -15.70 -5.52 -5.31
CA THR A 1220 -16.52 -5.06 -4.18
C THR A 1220 -16.32 -6.01 -3.02
N LEU A 1221 -16.05 -5.47 -1.83
CA LEU A 1221 -15.80 -6.27 -0.63
C LEU A 1221 -17.09 -6.96 -0.15
N TYR A 1222 -16.96 -8.22 0.28
CA TYR A 1222 -18.07 -8.97 0.86
C TYR A 1222 -18.63 -8.25 2.11
N ALA A 1223 -19.92 -8.45 2.36
CA ALA A 1223 -20.58 -8.03 3.59
C ALA A 1223 -21.52 -9.14 4.10
N PRO A 1224 -21.71 -9.28 5.42
CA PRO A 1224 -22.57 -10.31 6.03
C PRO A 1224 -24.03 -10.36 5.56
N ASP A 1225 -24.54 -9.27 4.97
CA ASP A 1225 -25.88 -9.18 4.40
C ASP A 1225 -25.98 -9.66 2.93
N TRP A 1226 -24.86 -10.08 2.33
CA TRP A 1226 -24.85 -10.74 1.03
C TRP A 1226 -25.60 -12.09 1.10
N ILE A 1227 -26.17 -12.48 -0.04
CA ILE A 1227 -26.81 -13.75 -0.27
C ILE A 1227 -25.82 -14.66 -0.99
N GLU A 1228 -25.46 -15.77 -0.34
CA GLU A 1228 -24.59 -16.82 -0.92
C GLU A 1228 -25.15 -17.29 -2.27
N PRO A 1229 -24.40 -17.14 -3.39
CA PRO A 1229 -24.83 -17.62 -4.69
C PRO A 1229 -25.07 -19.13 -4.66
N THR A 1230 -26.12 -19.61 -5.31
CA THR A 1230 -26.38 -21.07 -5.41
C THR A 1230 -25.76 -21.62 -6.69
N PRO A 1231 -24.89 -22.65 -6.62
CA PRO A 1231 -24.24 -23.20 -7.80
C PRO A 1231 -25.20 -24.07 -8.62
N LEU A 1232 -24.94 -24.15 -9.93
CA LEU A 1232 -25.61 -25.05 -10.86
C LEU A 1232 -24.75 -26.29 -11.15
N GLY A 1233 -25.41 -27.43 -11.40
CA GLY A 1233 -24.74 -28.60 -11.98
C GLY A 1233 -24.45 -28.40 -13.46
N VAL A 1234 -23.47 -29.14 -13.97
CA VAL A 1234 -23.08 -29.16 -15.39
C VAL A 1234 -24.15 -29.77 -16.29
#